data_AF-K2N3D5-F1
#
_entry.id   AF-K2N3D5-F1
#
_cell.length_a   1.000
_cell.length_b   1.000
_cell.length_c   1.000
_cell.angle_alpha   90.00
_cell.angle_beta   90.00
_cell.angle_gamma   90.00
#
_symmetry.space_group_name_H-M   'P 1'
#
loop_
_entity.id
_entity.type
_entity.pdbx_description
1 polymer ?
#
loop_
_entity_poly.entity_id
_entity_poly.type
_entity_poly.pdbx_seq_one_letter_code
_entity_poly.pdbx_strand_id
1 'polypeptide(L)'
;MLTVTEDKIPVPLIPDTELCDVRVGATDPALFFCINLDSPCQVKIEFQEFNTAARCVLLLSPTDPRPSIHTAVWKCLSPEQNKTVTILPADPSYRLGVLYLAVRYVEKSGNTFVRLKLTLQEQYEAEWYSPSNGALYYGMWSGFCYHGRGRCIYGVDPELMERGTLKWTGRSLRQQSNSMSWQLDSTPPIGDGKLTIIRKDLGWSILPLPSPTLELYDGDWVHGKKEGLGAYQWSDRAYWGMWKGGGREGLGVICTSDGYRYEGEWLNDKRDGVGNAFYPDGTQYMGGWKEDMRSGEGVFNYTNGIVIRGTWEEDVLCSTVSATYADGSSYFGEWVHDCRHGKGRHIDAIGNIFEGMWDMDKRTGNGTLEFINGVVCVALWEEDVRKDGTFTFPNKEAYVGDWNDEKYIREGQGKCTYPNGDVYEGSWENDKRHGFGKFVSFGGKCIYEGEWKEGKRHGIGTQETEEGTYQGEFQDDMRCGHGLRLGRTGSMHRGIWKDNGCIGPGVRFDSKMGVMYEGLFLFGKLLGVGKSRTESDIYEGTWCDGERQGVGVVSLPNGDVVRHLWHRGVPQDGHVLYKYSNGDKYEGEWRDGRRCGKGTQWYADGSVYMGEWLDDKRHGNGSYTDVRGETLVGEWCGGERMDVKGSLRLLDGTVYEGEMRLGKPHGNGRLKYLDGTIFEGRFVNGVYLL
;
A
#
# COMPACT_ATOMS: atom_id res chain seq x y z
N MET A 1 -36.78 -42.43 32.67
CA MET A 1 -36.42 -43.16 31.44
C MET A 1 -36.06 -42.16 30.38
N LEU A 2 -34.87 -42.27 29.80
CA LEU A 2 -34.49 -41.55 28.58
C LEU A 2 -35.01 -42.35 27.38
N THR A 3 -35.65 -41.69 26.42
CA THR A 3 -36.02 -42.21 25.10
C THR A 3 -35.31 -41.37 24.04
N VAL A 4 -34.59 -42.01 23.13
CA VAL A 4 -33.58 -41.37 22.28
C VAL A 4 -33.71 -41.87 20.84
N THR A 5 -33.83 -40.95 19.89
CA THR A 5 -33.92 -41.21 18.44
C THR A 5 -32.62 -40.81 17.72
N GLU A 6 -32.43 -41.26 16.48
CA GLU A 6 -31.19 -41.04 15.70
C GLU A 6 -30.87 -39.55 15.37
N ASP A 7 -31.79 -38.62 15.62
CA ASP A 7 -31.67 -37.19 15.32
C ASP A 7 -30.98 -36.35 16.43
N LYS A 8 -30.50 -36.96 17.52
CA LYS A 8 -29.95 -36.23 18.67
C LYS A 8 -28.44 -36.44 18.89
N ILE A 9 -27.82 -35.35 19.37
CA ILE A 9 -26.39 -35.23 19.68
C ILE A 9 -25.96 -36.31 20.70
N PRO A 10 -24.77 -36.93 20.57
CA PRO A 10 -24.25 -37.89 21.54
C PRO A 10 -24.24 -37.36 22.98
N VAL A 11 -24.62 -38.20 23.93
CA VAL A 11 -24.71 -37.84 25.35
C VAL A 11 -23.35 -38.03 26.04
N PRO A 12 -22.82 -37.01 26.76
CA PRO A 12 -21.55 -37.17 27.47
C PRO A 12 -21.65 -38.19 28.61
N LEU A 13 -20.71 -39.13 28.65
CA LEU A 13 -20.50 -40.07 29.75
C LEU A 13 -19.52 -39.46 30.75
N ILE A 14 -19.94 -39.38 32.03
CA ILE A 14 -19.07 -38.92 33.12
C ILE A 14 -18.41 -40.15 33.76
N PRO A 15 -17.08 -40.18 33.93
CA PRO A 15 -16.36 -41.27 34.59
C PRO A 15 -16.92 -41.56 35.99
N ASP A 16 -16.91 -42.84 36.35
CA ASP A 16 -17.37 -43.42 37.61
C ASP A 16 -18.81 -43.09 38.02
N THR A 17 -19.62 -42.59 37.07
CA THR A 17 -21.08 -42.51 37.21
C THR A 17 -21.74 -43.70 36.52
N GLU A 18 -22.64 -44.39 37.23
CA GLU A 18 -23.55 -45.36 36.59
C GLU A 18 -24.68 -44.59 35.91
N LEU A 19 -24.86 -44.80 34.60
CA LEU A 19 -26.10 -44.38 33.94
C LEU A 19 -27.23 -45.28 34.43
N CYS A 20 -28.20 -44.69 35.14
CA CYS A 20 -29.44 -45.37 35.52
C CYS A 20 -30.14 -45.96 34.29
N ASP A 21 -30.62 -47.21 34.45
CA ASP A 21 -31.15 -48.11 33.42
C ASP A 21 -31.81 -47.41 32.21
N VAL A 22 -31.11 -47.43 31.07
CA VAL A 22 -31.55 -46.80 29.82
C VAL A 22 -32.29 -47.84 28.98
N ARG A 23 -33.43 -47.45 28.40
CA ARG A 23 -34.25 -48.35 27.56
C ARG A 23 -33.84 -48.22 26.10
N VAL A 24 -33.57 -49.35 25.44
CA VAL A 24 -33.30 -49.44 24.00
C VAL A 24 -34.18 -50.54 23.39
N GLY A 25 -34.59 -50.43 22.12
CA GLY A 25 -35.51 -51.41 21.53
C GLY A 25 -35.83 -51.14 20.06
N ALA A 26 -36.70 -51.94 19.46
CA ALA A 26 -36.98 -51.88 18.02
C ALA A 26 -37.56 -50.53 17.52
N THR A 27 -38.16 -49.71 18.40
CA THR A 27 -38.62 -48.35 18.07
C THR A 27 -37.51 -47.30 18.14
N ASP A 28 -36.52 -47.53 18.99
CA ASP A 28 -35.43 -46.62 19.33
C ASP A 28 -34.13 -47.47 19.35
N PRO A 29 -33.62 -47.87 18.17
CA PRO A 29 -32.68 -48.98 18.05
C PRO A 29 -31.23 -48.60 18.34
N ALA A 30 -30.94 -47.34 18.68
CA ALA A 30 -29.59 -46.84 18.91
C ALA A 30 -29.54 -45.80 20.04
N LEU A 31 -28.54 -45.91 20.91
CA LEU A 31 -28.13 -44.89 21.86
C LEU A 31 -26.72 -44.43 21.51
N PHE A 32 -26.47 -43.12 21.50
CA PHE A 32 -25.18 -42.52 21.17
C PHE A 32 -24.61 -41.73 22.35
N PHE A 33 -23.33 -41.92 22.62
CA PHE A 33 -22.61 -41.32 23.73
C PHE A 33 -21.26 -40.77 23.28
N CYS A 34 -20.70 -39.83 24.04
CA CYS A 34 -19.33 -39.36 23.88
C CYS A 34 -18.57 -39.38 25.21
N ILE A 35 -17.25 -39.54 25.11
CA ILE A 35 -16.29 -39.55 26.23
C ILE A 35 -15.20 -38.55 25.84
N ASN A 36 -14.94 -37.55 26.69
CA ASN A 36 -13.82 -36.64 26.50
C ASN A 36 -12.58 -37.23 27.19
N LEU A 37 -11.49 -37.31 26.44
CA LEU A 37 -10.21 -37.88 26.86
C LEU A 37 -9.16 -36.76 26.81
N ASP A 38 -9.08 -36.02 27.91
CA ASP A 38 -8.16 -34.86 28.06
C ASP A 38 -6.73 -35.30 28.42
N SER A 39 -6.56 -36.53 28.92
CA SER A 39 -5.28 -37.17 29.25
C SER A 39 -5.25 -38.64 28.78
N PRO A 40 -4.08 -39.26 28.58
CA PRO A 40 -3.96 -40.70 28.31
C PRO A 40 -4.43 -41.54 29.51
N CYS A 41 -5.54 -42.27 29.38
CA CYS A 41 -6.10 -43.12 30.44
C CYS A 41 -6.72 -44.42 29.91
N GLN A 42 -6.68 -45.51 30.69
CA GLN A 42 -7.43 -46.72 30.38
C GLN A 42 -8.92 -46.43 30.46
N VAL A 43 -9.64 -46.66 29.36
CA VAL A 43 -11.09 -46.48 29.24
C VAL A 43 -11.76 -47.84 29.41
N LYS A 44 -12.30 -48.11 30.60
CA LYS A 44 -13.09 -49.33 30.86
C LYS A 44 -14.58 -49.02 30.73
N ILE A 45 -15.25 -49.72 29.81
CA ILE A 45 -16.70 -49.62 29.59
C ILE A 45 -17.32 -50.96 29.97
N GLU A 46 -18.01 -50.99 31.11
CA GLU A 46 -18.79 -52.14 31.57
C GLU A 46 -20.24 -51.94 31.10
N PHE A 47 -20.73 -52.86 30.26
CA PHE A 47 -22.08 -52.88 29.71
C PHE A 47 -22.83 -54.09 30.26
N GLN A 48 -24.04 -53.89 30.77
CA GLN A 48 -24.91 -54.96 31.26
C GLN A 48 -26.30 -54.85 30.61
N GLU A 49 -26.77 -55.95 30.04
CA GLU A 49 -28.10 -56.12 29.48
C GLU A 49 -28.96 -56.96 30.44
N PHE A 50 -30.09 -56.42 30.91
CA PHE A 50 -30.92 -57.05 31.96
C PHE A 50 -31.87 -58.16 31.47
N ASN A 51 -31.81 -58.54 30.20
CA ASN A 51 -32.69 -59.56 29.60
C ASN A 51 -31.89 -60.81 29.22
N THR A 52 -32.52 -61.99 29.23
CA THR A 52 -31.82 -63.28 29.15
C THR A 52 -31.34 -63.68 27.75
N ALA A 53 -31.76 -62.96 26.71
CA ALA A 53 -31.20 -63.03 25.37
C ALA A 53 -30.37 -61.76 25.12
N ALA A 54 -29.16 -61.88 24.59
CA ALA A 54 -28.34 -60.73 24.20
C ALA A 54 -28.87 -60.13 22.90
N ARG A 55 -29.38 -58.90 22.96
CA ARG A 55 -30.03 -58.20 21.84
C ARG A 55 -29.35 -56.89 21.48
N CYS A 56 -28.27 -56.54 22.17
CA CYS A 56 -27.52 -55.31 21.98
C CYS A 56 -26.07 -55.54 21.53
N VAL A 57 -25.63 -54.76 20.54
CA VAL A 57 -24.24 -54.64 20.10
C VAL A 57 -23.63 -53.31 20.56
N LEU A 58 -22.33 -53.30 20.80
CA LEU A 58 -21.59 -52.14 21.30
C LEU A 58 -20.56 -51.70 20.26
N LEU A 59 -20.50 -50.42 19.91
CA LEU A 59 -19.71 -49.88 18.80
C LEU A 59 -18.97 -48.61 19.24
N LEU A 60 -17.71 -48.44 18.88
CA LEU A 60 -16.91 -47.24 19.24
C LEU A 60 -16.28 -46.59 18.00
N SER A 61 -16.08 -45.28 18.00
CA SER A 61 -15.30 -44.53 16.99
C SER A 61 -14.71 -43.23 17.54
N PRO A 62 -13.45 -42.88 17.24
CA PRO A 62 -12.86 -41.58 17.57
C PRO A 62 -13.16 -40.50 16.51
N THR A 63 -13.76 -40.86 15.37
CA THR A 63 -13.98 -39.95 14.23
C THR A 63 -15.43 -39.82 13.82
N ASP A 64 -16.24 -40.88 13.96
CA ASP A 64 -17.66 -40.86 13.65
C ASP A 64 -18.49 -40.63 14.93
N PRO A 65 -19.25 -39.53 15.05
CA PRO A 65 -20.13 -39.29 16.19
C PRO A 65 -21.30 -40.27 16.33
N ARG A 66 -21.57 -41.10 15.31
CA ARG A 66 -22.68 -42.08 15.30
C ARG A 66 -22.22 -43.45 14.81
N PRO A 67 -21.28 -44.13 15.51
CA PRO A 67 -20.59 -45.30 15.00
C PRO A 67 -21.56 -46.39 14.52
N SER A 68 -21.29 -46.88 13.31
CA SER A 68 -22.02 -47.95 12.64
C SER A 68 -21.19 -49.24 12.59
N ILE A 69 -21.79 -50.35 12.13
CA ILE A 69 -21.04 -51.59 11.91
C ILE A 69 -19.93 -51.47 10.85
N HIS A 70 -19.87 -50.37 10.08
CA HIS A 70 -18.83 -50.08 9.09
C HIS A 70 -17.82 -49.05 9.58
N THR A 71 -18.26 -48.01 10.29
CA THR A 71 -17.44 -46.87 10.75
C THR A 71 -16.91 -47.01 12.17
N ALA A 72 -17.38 -47.98 12.93
CA ALA A 72 -16.85 -48.28 14.26
C ALA A 72 -15.49 -48.98 14.15
N VAL A 73 -14.51 -48.44 14.88
CA VAL A 73 -13.15 -48.99 15.02
C VAL A 73 -13.12 -50.21 15.96
N TRP A 74 -14.08 -50.31 16.88
CA TRP A 74 -14.22 -51.44 17.81
C TRP A 74 -15.69 -51.88 17.93
N LYS A 75 -15.94 -53.19 18.04
CA LYS A 75 -17.28 -53.80 17.95
C LYS A 75 -17.43 -54.99 18.92
N CYS A 76 -18.37 -54.93 19.87
CA CYS A 76 -18.80 -56.11 20.62
C CYS A 76 -20.05 -56.72 19.99
N LEU A 77 -19.92 -57.95 19.52
CA LEU A 77 -21.03 -58.79 19.05
C LEU A 77 -21.28 -59.98 20.00
N SER A 78 -20.76 -59.93 21.23
CA SER A 78 -20.83 -61.05 22.19
C SER A 78 -22.28 -61.45 22.52
N PRO A 79 -22.60 -62.76 22.59
CA PRO A 79 -23.90 -63.25 23.06
C PRO A 79 -24.08 -63.16 24.59
N GLU A 80 -23.11 -62.60 25.32
CA GLU A 80 -23.16 -62.46 26.78
C GLU A 80 -23.98 -61.23 27.21
N GLN A 81 -24.67 -61.35 28.35
CA GLN A 81 -25.45 -60.28 28.98
C GLN A 81 -24.55 -59.15 29.51
N ASN A 82 -23.40 -59.51 30.05
CA ASN A 82 -22.37 -58.56 30.49
C ASN A 82 -21.29 -58.51 29.41
N LYS A 83 -20.91 -57.30 28.98
CA LYS A 83 -19.87 -57.05 27.99
C LYS A 83 -18.92 -56.02 28.59
N THR A 84 -17.62 -56.29 28.56
CA THR A 84 -16.61 -55.34 29.05
C THR A 84 -15.68 -54.97 27.92
N VAL A 85 -15.53 -53.67 27.68
CA VAL A 85 -14.50 -53.10 26.80
C VAL A 85 -13.43 -52.49 27.66
N THR A 86 -12.17 -52.73 27.32
CA THR A 86 -11.04 -51.98 27.85
C THR A 86 -10.28 -51.41 26.67
N ILE A 87 -10.47 -50.13 26.39
CA ILE A 87 -9.65 -49.41 25.40
C ILE A 87 -8.46 -48.86 26.17
N LEU A 88 -7.26 -49.27 25.78
CA LEU A 88 -6.04 -48.69 26.31
C LEU A 88 -5.65 -47.48 25.44
N PRO A 89 -4.96 -46.48 25.98
CA PRO A 89 -4.41 -45.38 25.19
C PRO A 89 -3.58 -45.83 23.98
N ALA A 90 -2.98 -47.03 24.06
CA ALA A 90 -2.22 -47.68 23.00
C ALA A 90 -2.99 -48.19 21.78
N ASP A 91 -4.32 -48.14 21.80
CA ASP A 91 -5.17 -48.64 20.71
C ASP A 91 -5.16 -47.69 19.49
N PRO A 92 -5.07 -48.11 18.21
CA PRO A 92 -5.27 -47.20 17.08
C PRO A 92 -6.72 -46.68 17.02
N SER A 93 -7.65 -47.35 17.72
CA SER A 93 -8.99 -46.82 17.99
C SER A 93 -9.01 -45.66 19.01
N TYR A 94 -7.94 -45.49 19.79
CA TYR A 94 -7.81 -44.43 20.78
C TYR A 94 -7.26 -43.15 20.13
N ARG A 95 -7.90 -42.02 20.42
CA ARG A 95 -7.42 -40.68 20.11
C ARG A 95 -7.69 -39.78 21.32
N LEU A 96 -6.75 -38.90 21.65
CA LEU A 96 -7.00 -37.78 22.57
C LEU A 96 -8.08 -36.87 21.95
N GLY A 97 -8.98 -36.35 22.78
CA GLY A 97 -10.19 -35.67 22.34
C GLY A 97 -11.46 -36.50 22.57
N VAL A 98 -12.38 -36.53 21.60
CA VAL A 98 -13.72 -37.12 21.78
C VAL A 98 -13.79 -38.55 21.23
N LEU A 99 -14.05 -39.51 22.11
CA LEU A 99 -14.36 -40.89 21.76
C LEU A 99 -15.87 -41.11 21.78
N TYR A 100 -16.44 -41.56 20.66
CA TYR A 100 -17.87 -41.83 20.52
C TYR A 100 -18.21 -43.30 20.70
N LEU A 101 -19.35 -43.57 21.34
CA LEU A 101 -19.86 -44.90 21.65
C LEU A 101 -21.31 -45.02 21.18
N ALA A 102 -21.70 -46.15 20.60
CA ALA A 102 -23.08 -46.50 20.32
C ALA A 102 -23.47 -47.87 20.89
N VAL A 103 -24.65 -47.95 21.50
CA VAL A 103 -25.35 -49.19 21.82
C VAL A 103 -26.47 -49.36 20.81
N ARG A 104 -26.48 -50.45 20.02
CA ARG A 104 -27.56 -50.72 19.06
C ARG A 104 -28.33 -52.00 19.42
N TYR A 105 -29.67 -51.93 19.42
CA TYR A 105 -30.57 -53.08 19.55
C TYR A 105 -30.78 -53.72 18.17
N VAL A 106 -30.56 -55.03 18.06
CA VAL A 106 -30.52 -55.75 16.76
C VAL A 106 -31.71 -56.67 16.51
N GLU A 107 -32.63 -56.81 17.48
CA GLU A 107 -33.81 -57.66 17.34
C GLU A 107 -34.98 -56.98 16.61
N LYS A 108 -35.76 -57.77 15.87
CA LYS A 108 -36.86 -57.26 15.03
C LYS A 108 -38.06 -56.70 15.82
N SER A 109 -38.14 -56.95 17.12
CA SER A 109 -39.20 -56.45 18.00
C SER A 109 -38.77 -56.41 19.47
N GLY A 110 -39.55 -55.73 20.30
CA GLY A 110 -39.33 -55.65 21.76
C GLY A 110 -38.34 -54.57 22.18
N ASN A 111 -37.94 -54.63 23.44
CA ASN A 111 -36.98 -53.74 24.08
C ASN A 111 -36.17 -54.47 25.15
N THR A 112 -35.15 -53.80 25.67
CA THR A 112 -34.34 -54.23 26.81
C THR A 112 -33.89 -52.99 27.61
N PHE A 113 -33.40 -53.23 28.83
CA PHE A 113 -32.74 -52.20 29.63
C PHE A 113 -31.25 -52.49 29.65
N VAL A 114 -30.45 -51.43 29.51
CA VAL A 114 -29.00 -51.50 29.54
C VAL A 114 -28.45 -50.59 30.65
N ARG A 115 -27.40 -51.07 31.30
CA ARG A 115 -26.56 -50.27 32.19
C ARG A 115 -25.19 -50.10 31.54
N LEU A 116 -24.68 -48.89 31.62
CA LEU A 116 -23.33 -48.52 31.21
C LEU A 116 -22.62 -47.92 32.42
N LYS A 117 -21.40 -48.39 32.66
CA LYS A 117 -20.47 -47.81 33.62
C LYS A 117 -19.15 -47.57 32.91
N LEU A 118 -18.70 -46.32 32.98
CA LEU A 118 -17.41 -45.88 32.47
C LEU A 118 -16.47 -45.70 33.67
N THR A 119 -15.29 -46.30 33.62
CA THR A 119 -14.21 -46.00 34.56
C THR A 119 -12.98 -45.60 33.76
N LEU A 120 -12.39 -44.46 34.10
CA LEU A 120 -11.10 -44.01 33.55
C LEU A 120 -10.02 -44.28 34.59
N GLN A 121 -8.93 -44.94 34.20
CA GLN A 121 -7.78 -45.16 35.08
C GLN A 121 -6.54 -44.56 34.46
N GLU A 122 -5.95 -43.58 35.14
CA GLU A 122 -4.65 -43.04 34.75
C GLU A 122 -3.56 -44.09 35.02
N GLN A 123 -3.48 -44.66 36.24
CA GLN A 123 -2.42 -45.61 36.62
C GLN A 123 -2.87 -47.09 36.64
N TYR A 124 -2.01 -47.97 36.10
CA TYR A 124 -2.14 -49.44 36.12
C TYR A 124 -0.78 -50.12 35.86
N GLU A 125 -0.62 -51.35 36.34
CA GLU A 125 0.62 -52.14 36.18
C GLU A 125 0.66 -52.89 34.83
N ALA A 126 1.81 -53.47 34.47
CA ALA A 126 1.99 -54.18 33.20
C ALA A 126 2.75 -55.50 33.38
N GLU A 127 2.07 -56.61 33.11
CA GLU A 127 2.61 -57.98 33.14
C GLU A 127 2.49 -58.63 31.76
N TRP A 128 3.53 -59.34 31.30
CA TRP A 128 3.42 -60.17 30.08
C TRP A 128 4.05 -61.55 30.25
N TYR A 129 3.27 -62.56 29.86
CA TYR A 129 3.66 -63.97 29.86
C TYR A 129 3.97 -64.44 28.45
N SER A 130 5.01 -65.24 28.32
CA SER A 130 5.45 -65.83 27.06
C SER A 130 5.27 -67.36 27.13
N PRO A 131 4.22 -67.92 26.49
CA PRO A 131 3.97 -69.36 26.49
C PRO A 131 5.11 -70.19 25.89
N SER A 132 5.85 -69.63 24.92
CA SER A 132 6.90 -70.35 24.19
C SER A 132 8.20 -70.56 24.96
N ASN A 133 8.44 -69.82 26.06
CA ASN A 133 9.62 -69.99 26.92
C ASN A 133 9.30 -70.00 28.43
N GLY A 134 8.02 -69.96 28.82
CA GLY A 134 7.58 -69.98 30.22
C GLY A 134 8.02 -68.76 31.03
N ALA A 135 8.36 -67.65 30.37
CA ALA A 135 8.84 -66.44 31.04
C ALA A 135 7.72 -65.44 31.32
N LEU A 136 7.80 -64.79 32.49
CA LEU A 136 7.05 -63.59 32.85
C LEU A 136 8.05 -62.45 32.99
N TYR A 137 7.77 -61.32 32.36
CA TYR A 137 8.64 -60.15 32.38
C TYR A 137 7.92 -58.97 33.04
N TYR A 138 8.70 -58.06 33.61
CA TYR A 138 8.22 -56.93 34.40
C TYR A 138 9.12 -55.71 34.21
N GLY A 139 8.54 -54.51 34.36
CA GLY A 139 9.28 -53.25 34.47
C GLY A 139 8.49 -52.23 35.28
N MET A 140 9.19 -51.23 35.81
CA MET A 140 8.57 -50.11 36.51
C MET A 140 8.47 -48.94 35.53
N TRP A 141 7.24 -48.59 35.12
CA TRP A 141 6.98 -47.59 34.08
C TRP A 141 6.12 -46.48 34.64
N SER A 142 6.63 -45.26 34.68
CA SER A 142 5.84 -44.06 34.92
C SER A 142 5.10 -43.67 33.63
N GLY A 143 4.09 -44.49 33.29
CA GLY A 143 3.12 -44.36 32.18
C GLY A 143 3.62 -44.63 30.75
N PHE A 144 2.88 -45.24 29.81
CA PHE A 144 1.77 -46.23 29.81
C PHE A 144 1.89 -46.99 28.46
N CYS A 145 1.49 -48.24 28.21
CA CYS A 145 0.46 -49.12 28.78
C CYS A 145 0.89 -50.59 28.57
N TYR A 146 0.39 -51.57 29.35
CA TYR A 146 -0.04 -52.87 28.75
C TYR A 146 -0.94 -53.71 29.67
N HIS A 147 -1.93 -54.43 29.12
CA HIS A 147 -2.58 -55.56 29.79
C HIS A 147 -3.31 -56.51 28.81
N GLY A 148 -3.24 -57.81 29.11
CA GLY A 148 -3.85 -58.92 28.36
C GLY A 148 -2.89 -60.11 28.29
N ARG A 149 -3.38 -61.37 28.39
CA ARG A 149 -2.51 -62.57 28.29
C ARG A 149 -2.02 -62.73 26.84
N GLY A 150 -0.91 -62.06 26.53
CA GLY A 150 -0.42 -61.82 25.17
C GLY A 150 0.78 -60.87 25.15
N ARG A 151 1.23 -60.40 23.98
CA ARG A 151 2.39 -59.48 23.81
C ARG A 151 2.10 -58.32 22.84
N CYS A 152 2.98 -57.33 22.73
CA CYS A 152 2.95 -56.09 23.52
C CYS A 152 2.86 -54.88 22.56
N ILE A 153 2.33 -53.75 23.03
CA ILE A 153 2.38 -52.44 22.36
C ILE A 153 2.92 -51.44 23.38
N TYR A 154 3.79 -50.50 22.99
CA TYR A 154 4.47 -49.63 23.94
C TYR A 154 4.21 -48.15 23.62
N GLY A 155 3.61 -47.42 24.56
CA GLY A 155 3.81 -45.97 24.65
C GLY A 155 4.95 -45.71 25.62
N VAL A 156 5.74 -44.68 25.38
CA VAL A 156 6.76 -44.24 26.33
C VAL A 156 6.76 -42.72 26.35
N ASP A 157 6.63 -42.15 27.55
CA ASP A 157 6.74 -40.71 27.76
C ASP A 157 8.19 -40.22 27.50
N PRO A 158 8.40 -39.28 26.57
CA PRO A 158 9.72 -38.71 26.27
C PRO A 158 10.39 -37.95 27.42
N GLU A 159 9.62 -37.45 28.39
CA GLU A 159 10.13 -36.67 29.53
C GLU A 159 10.71 -37.57 30.63
N LEU A 160 10.33 -38.85 30.66
CA LEU A 160 10.67 -39.82 31.70
C LEU A 160 11.80 -40.78 31.29
N MET A 161 12.46 -40.54 30.15
CA MET A 161 13.59 -41.34 29.64
C MET A 161 14.96 -40.86 30.15
N GLU A 162 15.71 -41.72 30.85
CA GLU A 162 17.15 -41.51 31.06
C GLU A 162 17.95 -41.78 29.77
N ARG A 163 18.40 -40.70 29.11
CA ARG A 163 19.31 -40.74 27.93
C ARG A 163 18.84 -41.66 26.79
N GLY A 164 17.52 -41.75 26.56
CA GLY A 164 16.95 -42.57 25.49
C GLY A 164 17.15 -44.07 25.65
N THR A 165 17.36 -44.58 26.87
CA THR A 165 17.42 -46.03 27.14
C THR A 165 16.50 -46.46 28.28
N LEU A 166 15.84 -47.59 28.12
CA LEU A 166 14.82 -48.09 29.03
C LEU A 166 15.12 -49.51 29.50
N LYS A 167 15.09 -49.74 30.82
CA LYS A 167 15.48 -51.03 31.44
C LYS A 167 14.31 -52.02 31.54
N TRP A 168 14.55 -53.29 31.25
CA TRP A 168 13.59 -54.39 31.45
C TRP A 168 14.21 -55.54 32.25
N THR A 169 13.35 -56.34 32.92
CA THR A 169 13.75 -57.57 33.63
C THR A 169 12.82 -58.74 33.31
N GLY A 170 13.38 -59.89 32.95
CA GLY A 170 12.67 -61.15 32.74
C GLY A 170 12.87 -62.14 33.88
N ARG A 171 11.83 -62.90 34.22
CA ARG A 171 11.84 -64.02 35.18
C ARG A 171 11.19 -65.26 34.56
N SER A 172 11.50 -66.44 35.08
CA SER A 172 10.82 -67.68 34.67
C SER A 172 9.72 -68.06 35.67
N LEU A 173 8.53 -68.38 35.16
CA LEU A 173 7.48 -69.00 35.96
C LEU A 173 7.72 -70.52 36.00
N ARG A 174 8.11 -71.03 37.17
CA ARG A 174 8.13 -72.49 37.40
C ARG A 174 6.70 -72.98 37.57
N GLN A 175 6.34 -73.98 36.78
CA GLN A 175 5.01 -74.58 36.77
C GLN A 175 4.73 -75.37 38.06
N GLN A 176 4.12 -74.72 39.06
CA GLN A 176 3.55 -75.38 40.23
C GLN A 176 2.04 -75.15 40.29
N SER A 177 1.29 -76.19 39.88
CA SER A 177 -0.18 -76.28 39.81
C SER A 177 -0.87 -75.40 38.74
N ASN A 178 -2.14 -75.71 38.44
CA ASN A 178 -2.95 -75.10 37.37
C ASN A 178 -3.42 -73.66 37.68
N SER A 179 -2.68 -72.94 38.53
CA SER A 179 -2.91 -71.55 38.91
C SER A 179 -1.64 -70.76 38.62
N MET A 180 -1.69 -69.87 37.62
CA MET A 180 -0.63 -68.88 37.40
C MET A 180 -0.73 -67.81 38.50
N SER A 181 -0.14 -68.07 39.66
CA SER A 181 -0.03 -67.12 40.78
C SER A 181 1.42 -66.80 41.07
N TRP A 182 1.76 -65.51 41.01
CA TRP A 182 3.12 -64.97 41.19
C TRP A 182 3.43 -64.65 42.66
N GLN A 183 4.71 -64.69 43.02
CA GLN A 183 5.24 -64.16 44.28
C GLN A 183 6.62 -63.50 44.02
N LEU A 184 6.81 -62.29 44.56
CA LEU A 184 7.96 -61.40 44.29
C LEU A 184 9.33 -62.03 44.65
N ASP A 185 9.37 -62.79 45.74
CA ASP A 185 10.60 -63.19 46.42
C ASP A 185 11.12 -64.59 46.01
N SER A 186 10.36 -65.35 45.21
CA SER A 186 10.63 -66.77 44.93
C SER A 186 10.99 -67.10 43.48
N THR A 187 10.92 -66.14 42.56
CA THR A 187 11.20 -66.34 41.12
C THR A 187 12.57 -65.77 40.71
N PRO A 188 13.52 -66.60 40.23
CA PRO A 188 14.84 -66.11 39.83
C PRO A 188 14.78 -65.32 38.50
N PRO A 189 15.60 -64.26 38.36
CA PRO A 189 15.74 -63.53 37.10
C PRO A 189 16.44 -64.40 36.04
N ILE A 190 15.99 -64.29 34.80
CA ILE A 190 16.56 -64.97 33.62
C ILE A 190 17.27 -64.02 32.66
N GLY A 191 17.19 -62.72 32.90
CA GLY A 191 17.91 -61.69 32.15
C GLY A 191 17.37 -60.29 32.42
N ASP A 192 18.23 -59.29 32.22
CA ASP A 192 17.92 -57.87 32.22
C ASP A 192 18.53 -57.21 30.98
N GLY A 193 18.07 -56.01 30.62
CA GLY A 193 18.58 -55.33 29.44
C GLY A 193 18.13 -53.89 29.30
N LYS A 194 18.65 -53.22 28.26
CA LYS A 194 18.26 -51.86 27.86
C LYS A 194 17.71 -51.85 26.43
N LEU A 195 16.55 -51.23 26.24
CA LEU A 195 15.98 -50.87 24.94
C LEU A 195 16.39 -49.43 24.63
N THR A 196 17.03 -49.19 23.49
CA THR A 196 17.34 -47.82 23.01
C THR A 196 16.15 -47.30 22.22
N ILE A 197 15.61 -46.14 22.62
CA ILE A 197 14.50 -45.47 21.94
C ILE A 197 15.05 -44.17 21.35
N ILE A 198 14.98 -44.05 20.03
CA ILE A 198 15.80 -43.10 19.27
C ILE A 198 15.17 -41.70 19.18
N ARG A 199 13.84 -41.56 19.38
CA ARG A 199 13.14 -40.28 19.21
C ARG A 199 12.13 -39.94 20.31
N LYS A 200 11.85 -38.64 20.45
CA LYS A 200 10.96 -38.02 21.45
C LYS A 200 9.59 -37.59 20.90
N ASP A 201 9.37 -37.71 19.60
CA ASP A 201 8.18 -37.23 18.87
C ASP A 201 7.15 -38.34 18.58
N LEU A 202 7.52 -39.59 18.85
CA LEU A 202 6.66 -40.75 18.63
C LEU A 202 5.66 -40.92 19.79
N GLY A 203 4.38 -40.92 19.43
CA GLY A 203 3.36 -41.60 20.23
C GLY A 203 3.49 -43.13 20.14
N TRP A 204 2.37 -43.82 20.36
CA TRP A 204 2.21 -45.27 20.38
C TRP A 204 3.05 -46.03 19.35
N SER A 205 4.05 -46.79 19.81
CA SER A 205 5.03 -47.47 18.96
C SER A 205 5.21 -48.93 19.38
N ILE A 206 5.08 -49.86 18.43
CA ILE A 206 5.26 -51.27 18.72
C ILE A 206 6.77 -51.57 18.76
N LEU A 207 7.38 -51.50 19.95
CA LEU A 207 8.81 -51.78 20.13
C LEU A 207 9.08 -53.29 19.92
N PRO A 208 10.03 -53.67 19.03
CA PRO A 208 10.40 -55.05 18.83
C PRO A 208 11.12 -55.63 20.05
N LEU A 209 10.78 -56.88 20.41
CA LEU A 209 11.49 -57.60 21.48
C LEU A 209 12.95 -57.93 21.05
N PRO A 210 13.92 -57.92 21.98
CA PRO A 210 15.33 -58.18 21.67
C PRO A 210 15.63 -59.69 21.50
N SER A 211 14.93 -60.36 20.58
CA SER A 211 15.17 -61.75 20.20
C SER A 211 15.11 -61.91 18.67
N PRO A 212 16.27 -62.01 17.98
CA PRO A 212 16.33 -61.97 16.51
C PRO A 212 15.87 -63.26 15.80
N THR A 213 15.29 -64.23 16.53
CA THR A 213 15.04 -65.60 16.04
C THR A 213 13.60 -66.10 16.21
N LEU A 214 12.66 -65.27 16.70
CA LEU A 214 11.28 -65.69 16.93
C LEU A 214 10.28 -64.76 16.23
N GLU A 215 9.71 -65.24 15.12
CA GLU A 215 8.43 -64.71 14.66
C GLU A 215 7.33 -65.13 15.64
N LEU A 216 6.48 -64.19 16.05
CA LEU A 216 5.39 -64.46 17.01
C LEU A 216 4.11 -63.79 16.54
N TYR A 217 3.05 -64.57 16.38
CA TYR A 217 1.68 -64.07 16.35
C TYR A 217 1.01 -64.25 17.71
N ASP A 218 0.19 -63.29 18.08
CA ASP A 218 -0.66 -63.30 19.25
C ASP A 218 -2.02 -62.70 18.89
N GLY A 219 -3.07 -63.53 18.90
CA GLY A 219 -4.38 -63.22 18.34
C GLY A 219 -5.13 -64.49 17.94
N ASP A 220 -6.33 -64.34 17.36
CA ASP A 220 -7.19 -65.46 17.03
C ASP A 220 -6.69 -66.25 15.80
N TRP A 221 -6.87 -67.57 15.86
CA TRP A 221 -6.57 -68.48 14.75
C TRP A 221 -7.83 -69.18 14.28
N VAL A 222 -8.18 -69.00 13.01
CA VAL A 222 -9.28 -69.71 12.35
C VAL A 222 -8.71 -70.55 11.21
N HIS A 223 -8.91 -71.87 11.29
CA HIS A 223 -8.40 -72.84 10.31
C HIS A 223 -6.89 -72.72 9.97
N GLY A 224 -6.06 -72.40 10.97
CA GLY A 224 -4.60 -72.24 10.78
C GLY A 224 -4.19 -70.91 10.12
N LYS A 225 -5.13 -69.97 9.98
CA LYS A 225 -4.91 -68.60 9.51
C LYS A 225 -5.15 -67.61 10.66
N LYS A 226 -4.37 -66.53 10.67
CA LYS A 226 -4.54 -65.38 11.57
C LYS A 226 -5.86 -64.69 11.23
N GLU A 227 -6.65 -64.35 12.25
CA GLU A 227 -7.99 -63.80 12.12
C GLU A 227 -8.26 -62.84 13.29
N GLY A 228 -9.18 -61.88 13.11
CA GLY A 228 -9.55 -60.96 14.18
C GLY A 228 -8.45 -59.96 14.55
N LEU A 229 -8.49 -59.43 15.76
CA LEU A 229 -7.49 -58.46 16.24
C LEU A 229 -6.26 -59.21 16.76
N GLY A 230 -5.05 -58.86 16.30
CA GLY A 230 -3.84 -59.57 16.71
C GLY A 230 -2.53 -58.84 16.44
N ALA A 231 -1.52 -59.13 17.27
CA ALA A 231 -0.16 -58.62 17.15
C ALA A 231 0.72 -59.64 16.42
N TYR A 232 1.62 -59.17 15.56
CA TYR A 232 2.64 -59.99 14.93
C TYR A 232 4.01 -59.33 15.00
N GLN A 233 4.98 -60.04 15.58
CA GLN A 233 6.37 -59.64 15.69
C GLN A 233 7.21 -60.42 14.68
N TRP A 234 7.95 -59.71 13.83
CA TRP A 234 9.07 -60.22 13.03
C TRP A 234 10.41 -59.82 13.69
N SER A 235 11.54 -60.20 13.11
CA SER A 235 12.87 -59.78 13.60
C SER A 235 13.17 -58.29 13.39
N ASP A 236 12.56 -57.66 12.38
CA ASP A 236 12.82 -56.30 11.89
C ASP A 236 11.65 -55.33 12.10
N ARG A 237 10.44 -55.84 12.37
CA ARG A 237 9.21 -55.03 12.44
C ARG A 237 8.13 -55.71 13.27
N ALA A 238 7.12 -54.94 13.66
CA ALA A 238 5.95 -55.43 14.37
C ALA A 238 4.67 -54.78 13.84
N TYR A 239 3.63 -55.57 13.67
CA TYR A 239 2.28 -55.13 13.32
C TYR A 239 1.33 -55.39 14.48
N TRP A 240 0.36 -54.52 14.67
CA TRP A 240 -0.83 -54.82 15.45
C TRP A 240 -2.07 -54.20 14.82
N GLY A 241 -3.13 -54.98 14.72
CA GLY A 241 -4.36 -54.58 14.04
C GLY A 241 -5.17 -55.79 13.61
N MET A 242 -6.07 -55.55 12.66
CA MET A 242 -7.01 -56.55 12.17
C MET A 242 -6.38 -57.50 11.14
N TRP A 243 -6.70 -58.78 11.28
CA TRP A 243 -6.28 -59.89 10.43
C TRP A 243 -7.50 -60.61 9.87
N LYS A 244 -7.37 -61.14 8.65
CA LYS A 244 -8.39 -61.98 8.04
C LYS A 244 -7.76 -62.94 7.06
N GLY A 245 -8.11 -64.22 7.16
CA GLY A 245 -7.61 -65.25 6.25
C GLY A 245 -6.07 -65.39 6.23
N GLY A 246 -5.36 -64.88 7.25
CA GLY A 246 -3.91 -64.93 7.38
C GLY A 246 -3.16 -63.63 7.02
N GLY A 247 -3.80 -62.68 6.35
CA GLY A 247 -3.22 -61.39 5.99
C GLY A 247 -3.79 -60.22 6.79
N ARG A 248 -3.12 -59.07 6.75
CA ARG A 248 -3.61 -57.82 7.36
C ARG A 248 -4.79 -57.26 6.55
N GLU A 249 -5.91 -56.97 7.21
CA GLU A 249 -7.12 -56.38 6.60
C GLU A 249 -7.86 -55.55 7.65
N GLY A 250 -8.27 -54.32 7.32
CA GLY A 250 -8.86 -53.35 8.24
C GLY A 250 -7.81 -52.46 8.91
N LEU A 251 -8.16 -51.83 10.03
CA LEU A 251 -7.27 -50.89 10.71
C LEU A 251 -6.09 -51.62 11.38
N GLY A 252 -4.89 -51.05 11.25
CA GLY A 252 -3.70 -51.54 11.94
C GLY A 252 -2.50 -50.60 11.87
N VAL A 253 -1.57 -50.82 12.80
CA VAL A 253 -0.31 -50.10 12.94
C VAL A 253 0.84 -51.05 12.64
N ILE A 254 1.82 -50.61 11.86
CA ILE A 254 3.11 -51.29 11.70
C ILE A 254 4.24 -50.33 12.12
N CYS A 255 5.24 -50.87 12.83
CA CYS A 255 6.48 -50.20 13.20
C CYS A 255 7.66 -51.06 12.75
N THR A 256 8.69 -50.47 12.16
CA THR A 256 9.95 -51.14 11.78
C THR A 256 11.08 -50.68 12.72
N SER A 257 12.13 -51.49 12.83
CA SER A 257 13.27 -51.23 13.73
C SER A 257 14.13 -50.04 13.31
N ASP A 258 14.03 -49.60 12.06
CA ASP A 258 14.68 -48.39 11.53
C ASP A 258 13.90 -47.10 11.85
N GLY A 259 12.72 -47.21 12.46
CA GLY A 259 11.90 -46.07 12.90
C GLY A 259 10.87 -45.57 11.89
N TYR A 260 10.61 -46.32 10.81
CA TYR A 260 9.39 -46.12 10.01
C TYR A 260 8.16 -46.68 10.75
N ARG A 261 7.03 -46.00 10.59
CA ARG A 261 5.75 -46.35 11.22
C ARG A 261 4.61 -45.98 10.30
N TYR A 262 3.58 -46.83 10.23
CA TYR A 262 2.34 -46.53 9.51
C TYR A 262 1.15 -46.89 10.38
N GLU A 263 0.19 -45.98 10.49
CA GLU A 263 -1.15 -46.21 11.05
C GLU A 263 -2.17 -46.06 9.92
N GLY A 264 -3.04 -47.04 9.69
CA GLY A 264 -4.10 -46.87 8.70
C GLY A 264 -4.84 -48.14 8.32
N GLU A 265 -5.56 -48.04 7.21
CA GLU A 265 -6.32 -49.14 6.62
C GLU A 265 -5.42 -50.09 5.79
N TRP A 266 -5.67 -51.39 5.96
CA TRP A 266 -4.99 -52.47 5.26
C TRP A 266 -6.00 -53.27 4.44
N LEU A 267 -5.59 -53.77 3.30
CA LEU A 267 -6.34 -54.73 2.49
C LEU A 267 -5.35 -55.73 1.88
N ASN A 268 -5.56 -57.03 2.11
CA ASN A 268 -4.71 -58.11 1.58
C ASN A 268 -3.20 -57.86 1.78
N ASP A 269 -2.80 -57.53 3.02
CA ASP A 269 -1.40 -57.21 3.40
C ASP A 269 -0.81 -55.90 2.82
N LYS A 270 -1.57 -55.09 2.11
CA LYS A 270 -1.15 -53.78 1.58
C LYS A 270 -1.84 -52.61 2.28
N ARG A 271 -1.20 -51.44 2.31
CA ARG A 271 -1.83 -50.17 2.72
C ARG A 271 -2.86 -49.76 1.67
N ASP A 272 -4.12 -49.63 2.06
CA ASP A 272 -5.25 -49.35 1.16
C ASP A 272 -6.38 -48.69 1.95
N GLY A 273 -6.76 -47.47 1.57
CA GLY A 273 -7.63 -46.60 2.37
C GLY A 273 -6.86 -45.41 2.98
N VAL A 274 -7.34 -44.84 4.09
CA VAL A 274 -6.69 -43.67 4.72
C VAL A 274 -5.61 -44.12 5.70
N GLY A 275 -4.45 -43.43 5.70
CA GLY A 275 -3.38 -43.73 6.63
C GLY A 275 -2.27 -42.67 6.75
N ASN A 276 -1.62 -42.70 7.90
CA ASN A 276 -0.53 -41.82 8.30
C ASN A 276 0.78 -42.61 8.32
N ALA A 277 1.76 -42.20 7.52
CA ALA A 277 3.13 -42.73 7.56
C ALA A 277 4.06 -41.73 8.26
N PHE A 278 4.96 -42.25 9.09
CA PHE A 278 5.98 -41.53 9.82
C PHE A 278 7.32 -42.12 9.41
N TYR A 279 8.18 -41.28 8.84
CA TYR A 279 9.46 -41.69 8.27
C TYR A 279 10.59 -41.55 9.31
N PRO A 280 11.71 -42.30 9.19
CA PRO A 280 12.81 -42.30 10.16
C PRO A 280 13.45 -40.93 10.42
N ASP A 281 13.47 -40.07 9.39
CA ASP A 281 13.95 -38.69 9.42
C ASP A 281 13.03 -37.71 10.17
N GLY A 282 11.83 -38.16 10.55
CA GLY A 282 10.77 -37.38 11.19
C GLY A 282 9.75 -36.77 10.23
N THR A 283 9.94 -36.92 8.92
CA THR A 283 8.94 -36.53 7.92
C THR A 283 7.67 -37.36 8.14
N GLN A 284 6.50 -36.80 7.83
CA GLN A 284 5.20 -37.46 7.98
C GLN A 284 4.38 -37.30 6.70
N TYR A 285 3.64 -38.34 6.34
CA TYR A 285 2.58 -38.29 5.33
C TYR A 285 1.24 -38.63 5.97
N MET A 286 0.19 -37.90 5.63
CA MET A 286 -1.19 -38.19 6.02
C MET A 286 -2.06 -38.10 4.77
N GLY A 287 -2.69 -39.21 4.35
CA GLY A 287 -3.46 -39.21 3.10
C GLY A 287 -4.01 -40.58 2.72
N GLY A 288 -4.45 -40.68 1.47
CA GLY A 288 -4.93 -41.94 0.90
C GLY A 288 -3.82 -42.86 0.41
N TRP A 289 -4.11 -44.16 0.41
CA TRP A 289 -3.24 -45.24 -0.01
C TRP A 289 -4.03 -46.21 -0.89
N LYS A 290 -3.36 -46.77 -1.91
CA LYS A 290 -3.91 -47.80 -2.79
C LYS A 290 -2.80 -48.78 -3.15
N GLU A 291 -2.99 -50.07 -2.87
CA GLU A 291 -2.04 -51.13 -3.24
C GLU A 291 -0.58 -50.83 -2.80
N ASP A 292 -0.40 -50.31 -1.57
CA ASP A 292 0.85 -49.81 -0.99
C ASP A 292 1.41 -48.49 -1.54
N MET A 293 0.79 -47.86 -2.54
CA MET A 293 1.21 -46.55 -3.07
C MET A 293 0.35 -45.41 -2.50
N ARG A 294 0.91 -44.20 -2.35
CA ARG A 294 0.12 -43.00 -2.02
C ARG A 294 -0.85 -42.68 -3.16
N SER A 295 -2.10 -42.37 -2.83
CA SER A 295 -3.18 -42.14 -3.81
C SER A 295 -4.28 -41.22 -3.27
N GLY A 296 -4.78 -40.31 -4.11
CA GLY A 296 -5.75 -39.29 -3.70
C GLY A 296 -5.13 -38.17 -2.88
N GLU A 297 -5.95 -37.45 -2.10
CA GLU A 297 -5.48 -36.31 -1.31
C GLU A 297 -4.49 -36.73 -0.20
N GLY A 298 -3.40 -35.98 -0.06
CA GLY A 298 -2.40 -36.20 0.97
C GLY A 298 -1.59 -34.97 1.36
N VAL A 299 -1.01 -35.04 2.55
CA VAL A 299 -0.21 -33.97 3.17
C VAL A 299 1.13 -34.54 3.62
N PHE A 300 2.23 -33.96 3.14
CA PHE A 300 3.58 -34.17 3.67
C PHE A 300 3.95 -33.05 4.65
N ASN A 301 4.41 -33.41 5.84
CA ASN A 301 5.05 -32.52 6.80
C ASN A 301 6.53 -32.92 6.92
N TYR A 302 7.44 -32.06 6.49
CA TYR A 302 8.88 -32.27 6.60
C TYR A 302 9.44 -31.66 7.90
N THR A 303 10.52 -32.24 8.44
CA THR A 303 11.14 -31.76 9.70
C THR A 303 11.80 -30.39 9.60
N ASN A 304 12.06 -29.90 8.40
CA ASN A 304 12.50 -28.52 8.14
C ASN A 304 11.35 -27.49 8.20
N GLY A 305 10.12 -27.91 8.50
CA GLY A 305 8.94 -27.06 8.61
C GLY A 305 8.17 -26.83 7.31
N ILE A 306 8.58 -27.46 6.19
CA ILE A 306 7.82 -27.43 4.94
C ILE A 306 6.61 -28.35 5.06
N VAL A 307 5.44 -27.85 4.65
CA VAL A 307 4.19 -28.62 4.54
C VAL A 307 3.72 -28.58 3.09
N ILE A 308 3.59 -29.75 2.44
CA ILE A 308 3.08 -29.89 1.07
C ILE A 308 1.74 -30.61 1.09
N ARG A 309 0.74 -30.08 0.40
CA ARG A 309 -0.60 -30.65 0.22
C ARG A 309 -0.87 -30.83 -1.26
N GLY A 310 -1.42 -31.98 -1.66
CA GLY A 310 -1.79 -32.23 -3.05
C GLY A 310 -2.35 -33.63 -3.27
N THR A 311 -2.77 -33.87 -4.51
CA THR A 311 -3.28 -35.17 -4.97
C THR A 311 -2.11 -36.08 -5.36
N TRP A 312 -2.23 -37.37 -5.09
CA TRP A 312 -1.25 -38.42 -5.40
C TRP A 312 -1.84 -39.44 -6.37
N GLU A 313 -1.05 -39.91 -7.34
CA GLU A 313 -1.42 -40.97 -8.28
C GLU A 313 -0.23 -41.93 -8.41
N GLU A 314 -0.42 -43.20 -8.07
CA GLU A 314 0.63 -44.25 -8.12
C GLU A 314 1.97 -43.82 -7.48
N ASP A 315 1.91 -43.30 -6.24
CA ASP A 315 3.06 -42.77 -5.49
C ASP A 315 3.72 -41.48 -6.04
N VAL A 316 3.21 -40.94 -7.16
CA VAL A 316 3.63 -39.67 -7.76
C VAL A 316 2.74 -38.53 -7.28
N LEU A 317 3.35 -37.42 -6.84
CA LEU A 317 2.63 -36.18 -6.53
C LEU A 317 2.17 -35.53 -7.84
N CYS A 318 0.87 -35.30 -7.99
CA CYS A 318 0.35 -34.53 -9.12
C CYS A 318 0.96 -33.12 -9.10
N SER A 319 1.22 -32.54 -10.27
CA SER A 319 2.01 -31.31 -10.37
C SER A 319 1.41 -30.13 -9.59
N THR A 320 0.08 -30.00 -9.51
CA THR A 320 -0.53 -28.89 -8.75
C THR A 320 -0.56 -29.17 -7.26
N VAL A 321 0.14 -28.34 -6.47
CA VAL A 321 0.29 -28.50 -5.02
C VAL A 321 0.07 -27.18 -4.27
N SER A 322 -0.18 -27.27 -2.97
CA SER A 322 -0.08 -26.16 -2.02
C SER A 322 1.05 -26.43 -1.04
N ALA A 323 2.05 -25.55 -0.99
CA ALA A 323 3.16 -25.60 -0.06
C ALA A 323 3.09 -24.46 0.95
N THR A 324 3.52 -24.71 2.18
CA THR A 324 3.78 -23.71 3.23
C THR A 324 5.18 -23.94 3.77
N TYR A 325 5.96 -22.87 3.95
CA TYR A 325 7.36 -22.95 4.34
C TYR A 325 7.57 -22.43 5.77
N ALA A 326 8.73 -22.74 6.36
CA ALA A 326 9.01 -22.44 7.77
C ALA A 326 9.13 -20.93 8.10
N ASP A 327 9.35 -20.09 7.10
CA ASP A 327 9.36 -18.62 7.22
C ASP A 327 7.95 -18.00 7.18
N GLY A 328 6.91 -18.82 6.98
CA GLY A 328 5.52 -18.38 6.82
C GLY A 328 5.12 -18.07 5.38
N SER A 329 6.05 -18.13 4.42
CA SER A 329 5.71 -18.04 2.99
C SER A 329 4.89 -19.25 2.53
N SER A 330 4.20 -19.10 1.41
CA SER A 330 3.36 -20.16 0.84
C SER A 330 3.36 -20.12 -0.69
N TYR A 331 3.06 -21.26 -1.28
CA TYR A 331 2.96 -21.42 -2.73
C TYR A 331 1.74 -22.27 -3.09
N PHE A 332 1.10 -21.95 -4.20
CA PHE A 332 0.06 -22.76 -4.84
C PHE A 332 0.28 -22.76 -6.35
N GLY A 333 0.51 -23.93 -6.95
CA GLY A 333 0.84 -24.01 -8.37
C GLY A 333 1.50 -25.32 -8.78
N GLU A 334 2.02 -25.34 -10.00
CA GLU A 334 2.64 -26.52 -10.61
C GLU A 334 4.07 -26.79 -10.09
N TRP A 335 4.40 -28.07 -9.92
CA TRP A 335 5.70 -28.58 -9.49
C TRP A 335 6.22 -29.63 -10.48
N VAL A 336 7.52 -29.62 -10.74
CA VAL A 336 8.25 -30.59 -11.56
C VAL A 336 9.62 -30.82 -10.93
N HIS A 337 10.02 -32.09 -10.76
CA HIS A 337 11.31 -32.48 -10.16
C HIS A 337 11.61 -31.79 -8.80
N ASP A 338 10.62 -31.80 -7.89
CA ASP A 338 10.67 -31.20 -6.55
C ASP A 338 10.90 -29.66 -6.52
N CYS A 339 10.75 -28.99 -7.67
CA CYS A 339 10.84 -27.53 -7.81
C CYS A 339 9.51 -26.93 -8.31
N ARG A 340 9.25 -25.66 -7.96
CA ARG A 340 8.15 -24.88 -8.55
C ARG A 340 8.39 -24.70 -10.06
N HIS A 341 7.35 -24.93 -10.86
CA HIS A 341 7.38 -24.87 -12.32
C HIS A 341 6.02 -24.37 -12.84
N GLY A 342 5.83 -24.21 -14.16
CA GLY A 342 4.52 -23.91 -14.75
C GLY A 342 3.88 -22.64 -14.19
N LYS A 343 2.56 -22.64 -13.95
CA LYS A 343 1.87 -21.50 -13.30
C LYS A 343 1.85 -21.66 -11.79
N GLY A 344 2.09 -20.55 -11.08
CA GLY A 344 2.00 -20.55 -9.62
C GLY A 344 1.82 -19.18 -8.98
N ARG A 345 1.17 -19.22 -7.82
CA ARG A 345 0.92 -18.12 -6.89
C ARG A 345 1.77 -18.31 -5.64
N HIS A 346 2.64 -17.37 -5.34
CA HIS A 346 3.49 -17.35 -4.15
C HIS A 346 3.10 -16.17 -3.26
N ILE A 347 3.03 -16.38 -1.95
CA ILE A 347 2.96 -15.32 -0.94
C ILE A 347 4.26 -15.39 -0.14
N ASP A 348 5.04 -14.31 -0.12
CA ASP A 348 6.27 -14.25 0.70
C ASP A 348 5.96 -14.05 2.19
N ALA A 349 6.99 -14.14 3.03
CA ALA A 349 6.86 -13.99 4.49
C ALA A 349 6.40 -12.59 4.96
N ILE A 350 6.45 -11.57 4.10
CA ILE A 350 6.00 -10.20 4.39
C ILE A 350 4.53 -10.01 3.92
N GLY A 351 4.07 -10.86 3.00
CA GLY A 351 2.72 -10.84 2.44
C GLY A 351 2.65 -10.28 1.01
N ASN A 352 3.77 -10.07 0.31
CA ASN A 352 3.74 -9.75 -1.11
C ASN A 352 3.34 -11.00 -1.91
N ILE A 353 2.52 -10.82 -2.94
CA ILE A 353 1.94 -11.90 -3.74
C ILE A 353 2.52 -11.85 -5.15
N PHE A 354 3.17 -12.94 -5.59
CA PHE A 354 3.55 -13.13 -6.99
C PHE A 354 2.66 -14.16 -7.67
N GLU A 355 2.06 -13.81 -8.80
CA GLU A 355 1.30 -14.70 -9.69
C GLU A 355 1.92 -14.68 -11.09
N GLY A 356 2.48 -15.80 -11.54
CA GLY A 356 3.19 -15.85 -12.82
C GLY A 356 3.69 -17.23 -13.19
N MET A 357 4.60 -17.27 -14.18
CA MET A 357 5.28 -18.50 -14.58
C MET A 357 6.53 -18.76 -13.72
N TRP A 358 6.81 -20.03 -13.50
CA TRP A 358 7.96 -20.54 -12.76
C TRP A 358 8.72 -21.54 -13.62
N ASP A 359 10.05 -21.53 -13.52
CA ASP A 359 10.91 -22.56 -14.08
C ASP A 359 12.02 -22.90 -13.08
N MET A 360 12.03 -24.15 -12.60
CA MET A 360 12.98 -24.70 -11.63
C MET A 360 13.24 -23.75 -10.44
N ASP A 361 12.14 -23.44 -9.72
CA ASP A 361 12.06 -22.52 -8.58
C ASP A 361 12.28 -21.03 -8.85
N LYS A 362 12.55 -20.62 -10.09
CA LYS A 362 12.74 -19.22 -10.46
C LYS A 362 11.53 -18.63 -11.15
N ARG A 363 11.23 -17.35 -10.90
CA ARG A 363 10.20 -16.61 -11.64
C ARG A 363 10.68 -16.33 -13.07
N THR A 364 9.80 -16.59 -14.04
CA THR A 364 10.09 -16.44 -15.47
C THR A 364 8.85 -15.91 -16.21
N GLY A 365 9.02 -15.47 -17.46
CA GLY A 365 7.92 -15.02 -18.32
C GLY A 365 7.11 -13.86 -17.73
N ASN A 366 5.85 -13.73 -18.13
CA ASN A 366 4.99 -12.66 -17.61
C ASN A 366 4.51 -13.01 -16.19
N GLY A 367 4.67 -12.06 -15.27
CA GLY A 367 4.26 -12.22 -13.87
C GLY A 367 3.75 -10.91 -13.26
N THR A 368 2.80 -11.06 -12.35
CA THR A 368 2.19 -9.98 -11.56
C THR A 368 2.71 -10.07 -10.13
N LEU A 369 3.21 -8.97 -9.58
CA LEU A 369 3.64 -8.85 -8.19
C LEU A 369 2.79 -7.78 -7.49
N GLU A 370 1.92 -8.19 -6.58
CA GLU A 370 1.18 -7.32 -5.68
C GLU A 370 2.00 -7.15 -4.39
N PHE A 371 2.39 -5.91 -4.10
CA PHE A 371 3.11 -5.55 -2.87
C PHE A 371 2.13 -5.41 -1.69
N ILE A 372 2.63 -5.57 -0.47
CA ILE A 372 1.85 -5.46 0.77
C ILE A 372 1.15 -4.09 0.97
N ASN A 373 1.58 -3.05 0.25
CA ASN A 373 0.93 -1.73 0.21
C ASN A 373 -0.19 -1.60 -0.84
N GLY A 374 -0.52 -2.68 -1.57
CA GLY A 374 -1.54 -2.73 -2.62
C GLY A 374 -1.09 -2.20 -3.99
N VAL A 375 0.19 -1.89 -4.19
CA VAL A 375 0.71 -1.58 -5.53
C VAL A 375 0.91 -2.87 -6.32
N VAL A 376 0.41 -2.92 -7.56
CA VAL A 376 0.48 -4.09 -8.44
C VAL A 376 1.44 -3.82 -9.59
N CYS A 377 2.54 -4.55 -9.65
CA CYS A 377 3.51 -4.51 -10.74
C CYS A 377 3.25 -5.64 -11.75
N VAL A 378 3.04 -5.30 -13.01
CA VAL A 378 3.03 -6.27 -14.13
C VAL A 378 4.34 -6.14 -14.90
N ALA A 379 5.08 -7.25 -15.03
CA ALA A 379 6.42 -7.27 -15.61
C ALA A 379 6.75 -8.59 -16.32
N LEU A 380 7.80 -8.56 -17.14
CA LEU A 380 8.51 -9.75 -17.60
C LEU A 380 9.55 -10.15 -16.54
N TRP A 381 9.79 -11.44 -16.36
CA TRP A 381 10.76 -11.99 -15.42
C TRP A 381 11.71 -12.92 -16.17
N GLU A 382 13.00 -12.81 -15.88
CA GLU A 382 14.03 -13.72 -16.39
C GLU A 382 14.93 -14.11 -15.21
N GLU A 383 14.98 -15.40 -14.86
CA GLU A 383 15.85 -15.91 -13.79
C GLU A 383 15.68 -15.15 -12.45
N ASP A 384 14.42 -14.98 -12.00
CA ASP A 384 14.02 -14.15 -10.85
C ASP A 384 14.25 -12.63 -10.96
N VAL A 385 14.86 -12.13 -12.04
CA VAL A 385 15.08 -10.69 -12.26
C VAL A 385 13.90 -10.08 -13.02
N ARG A 386 13.27 -9.06 -12.42
CA ARG A 386 12.24 -8.25 -13.06
C ARG A 386 12.82 -7.44 -14.23
N LYS A 387 12.21 -7.52 -15.41
CA LYS A 387 12.57 -6.80 -16.63
C LYS A 387 11.47 -5.79 -16.97
N ASP A 388 11.80 -4.52 -16.71
CA ASP A 388 10.87 -3.39 -16.71
C ASP A 388 9.63 -3.65 -15.82
N GLY A 389 8.68 -2.72 -15.78
CA GLY A 389 7.48 -2.92 -14.96
C GLY A 389 6.47 -1.80 -15.11
N THR A 390 5.19 -2.17 -15.20
CA THR A 390 4.08 -1.23 -15.06
C THR A 390 3.47 -1.40 -13.68
N PHE A 391 3.65 -0.39 -12.82
CA PHE A 391 3.14 -0.35 -11.46
C PHE A 391 1.79 0.36 -11.45
N THR A 392 0.76 -0.28 -10.92
CA THR A 392 -0.58 0.28 -10.74
C THR A 392 -0.85 0.46 -9.25
N PHE A 393 -1.13 1.68 -8.84
CA PHE A 393 -1.39 2.02 -7.43
C PHE A 393 -2.87 1.79 -7.07
N PRO A 394 -3.21 1.64 -5.78
CA PRO A 394 -4.60 1.54 -5.32
C PRO A 394 -5.51 2.69 -5.77
N ASN A 395 -4.95 3.88 -5.98
CA ASN A 395 -5.67 5.06 -6.50
C ASN A 395 -5.83 5.07 -8.04
N LYS A 396 -5.35 4.03 -8.73
CA LYS A 396 -5.33 3.84 -10.20
C LYS A 396 -4.33 4.72 -10.96
N GLU A 397 -3.36 5.34 -10.29
CA GLU A 397 -2.16 5.83 -10.98
C GLU A 397 -1.41 4.65 -11.61
N ALA A 398 -0.93 4.83 -12.84
CA ALA A 398 -0.03 3.91 -13.52
C ALA A 398 1.37 4.53 -13.60
N TYR A 399 2.41 3.76 -13.34
CA TYR A 399 3.81 4.22 -13.33
C TYR A 399 4.73 3.24 -14.06
N VAL A 400 5.67 3.77 -14.83
CA VAL A 400 6.76 3.02 -15.47
C VAL A 400 8.06 3.78 -15.23
N GLY A 401 9.03 3.16 -14.58
CA GLY A 401 10.29 3.79 -14.20
C GLY A 401 10.99 3.06 -13.06
N ASP A 402 12.01 3.71 -12.50
CA ASP A 402 12.79 3.20 -11.37
C ASP A 402 11.90 3.04 -10.12
N TRP A 403 12.11 1.94 -9.40
CA TRP A 403 11.27 1.54 -8.26
C TRP A 403 12.13 0.98 -7.13
N ASN A 404 11.82 1.39 -5.90
CA ASN A 404 12.51 0.92 -4.71
C ASN A 404 11.75 -0.28 -4.11
N ASP A 405 12.23 -1.50 -4.32
CA ASP A 405 11.61 -2.73 -3.81
C ASP A 405 11.74 -2.93 -2.29
N GLU A 406 12.60 -2.17 -1.59
CA GLU A 406 12.70 -2.24 -0.11
C GLU A 406 11.65 -1.36 0.58
N LYS A 407 11.36 -0.19 -0.01
CA LYS A 407 10.42 0.81 0.53
C LYS A 407 9.05 0.80 -0.15
N TYR A 408 8.93 0.13 -1.29
CA TYR A 408 7.74 0.08 -2.15
C TYR A 408 7.27 1.47 -2.63
N ILE A 409 8.20 2.28 -3.16
CA ILE A 409 7.97 3.67 -3.62
C ILE A 409 8.67 4.01 -4.94
N ARG A 410 8.19 5.06 -5.62
CA ARG A 410 8.84 5.67 -6.79
C ARG A 410 10.13 6.41 -6.38
N GLU A 411 11.17 6.21 -7.18
CA GLU A 411 12.49 6.84 -7.04
C GLU A 411 13.08 7.01 -8.46
N GLY A 412 14.27 7.62 -8.61
CA GLY A 412 14.98 7.66 -9.90
C GLY A 412 14.25 8.41 -11.02
N GLN A 413 14.20 7.85 -12.24
CA GLN A 413 13.45 8.38 -13.38
C GLN A 413 12.17 7.58 -13.63
N GLY A 414 11.08 8.27 -13.98
CA GLY A 414 9.87 7.56 -14.38
C GLY A 414 8.71 8.41 -14.85
N LYS A 415 7.76 7.72 -15.47
CA LYS A 415 6.54 8.27 -16.05
C LYS A 415 5.32 7.80 -15.28
N CYS A 416 4.57 8.73 -14.71
CA CYS A 416 3.27 8.46 -14.09
C CYS A 416 2.13 9.00 -14.96
N THR A 417 1.10 8.18 -15.16
CA THR A 417 -0.19 8.55 -15.75
C THR A 417 -1.24 8.52 -14.65
N TYR A 418 -1.90 9.65 -14.43
CA TYR A 418 -2.89 9.82 -13.37
C TYR A 418 -4.30 9.42 -13.85
N PRO A 419 -5.23 9.05 -12.94
CA PRO A 419 -6.59 8.62 -13.31
C PRO A 419 -7.43 9.66 -14.05
N ASN A 420 -7.09 10.95 -13.90
CA ASN A 420 -7.73 12.05 -14.62
C ASN A 420 -7.17 12.26 -16.05
N GLY A 421 -6.14 11.50 -16.43
CA GLY A 421 -5.45 11.60 -17.72
C GLY A 421 -4.33 12.64 -17.76
N ASP A 422 -3.94 13.23 -16.61
CA ASP A 422 -2.68 13.97 -16.50
C ASP A 422 -1.49 12.99 -16.60
N VAL A 423 -0.33 13.50 -17.02
CA VAL A 423 0.92 12.74 -17.13
C VAL A 423 2.06 13.54 -16.52
N TYR A 424 2.95 12.87 -15.76
CA TYR A 424 4.26 13.39 -15.38
C TYR A 424 5.36 12.45 -15.88
N GLU A 425 6.46 13.00 -16.37
CA GLU A 425 7.63 12.26 -16.84
C GLU A 425 8.90 13.01 -16.43
N GLY A 426 9.73 12.42 -15.57
CA GLY A 426 10.91 13.07 -14.99
C GLY A 426 11.40 12.36 -13.73
N SER A 427 12.19 13.05 -12.90
CA SER A 427 12.73 12.42 -11.69
C SER A 427 11.69 12.31 -10.55
N TRP A 428 11.93 11.32 -9.69
CA TRP A 428 11.16 11.00 -8.49
C TRP A 428 12.07 10.82 -7.29
N GLU A 429 11.63 11.29 -6.13
CA GLU A 429 12.30 11.07 -4.85
C GLU A 429 11.25 10.88 -3.75
N ASN A 430 11.38 9.81 -2.95
CA ASN A 430 10.47 9.49 -1.85
C ASN A 430 8.98 9.55 -2.24
N ASP A 431 8.62 8.90 -3.35
CA ASP A 431 7.29 8.88 -3.98
C ASP A 431 6.74 10.22 -4.51
N LYS A 432 7.58 11.26 -4.59
CA LYS A 432 7.18 12.60 -5.06
C LYS A 432 7.96 13.01 -6.30
N ARG A 433 7.34 13.83 -7.15
CA ARG A 433 8.00 14.53 -8.26
C ARG A 433 9.11 15.42 -7.69
N HIS A 434 10.34 15.22 -8.14
CA HIS A 434 11.53 15.96 -7.70
C HIS A 434 12.48 16.15 -8.89
N GLY A 435 13.38 17.12 -8.83
CA GLY A 435 14.38 17.33 -9.88
C GLY A 435 13.75 17.85 -11.17
N PHE A 436 14.31 17.53 -12.32
CA PHE A 436 13.75 17.99 -13.59
C PHE A 436 12.63 17.06 -14.08
N GLY A 437 11.52 17.63 -14.58
CA GLY A 437 10.42 16.84 -15.10
C GLY A 437 9.37 17.63 -15.87
N LYS A 438 8.67 16.92 -16.75
CA LYS A 438 7.60 17.43 -17.59
C LYS A 438 6.24 16.94 -17.09
N PHE A 439 5.32 17.86 -16.84
CA PHE A 439 3.91 17.58 -16.55
C PHE A 439 3.04 18.04 -17.72
N VAL A 440 2.08 17.21 -18.11
CA VAL A 440 1.09 17.49 -19.14
C VAL A 440 -0.28 17.21 -18.55
N SER A 441 -1.12 18.23 -18.39
CA SER A 441 -2.50 18.01 -17.96
C SER A 441 -3.30 17.29 -19.06
N PHE A 442 -4.38 16.61 -18.67
CA PHE A 442 -5.32 15.99 -19.62
C PHE A 442 -5.73 16.94 -20.76
N GLY A 443 -5.65 16.44 -21.99
CA GLY A 443 -5.92 17.21 -23.21
C GLY A 443 -4.89 18.29 -23.56
N GLY A 444 -3.74 18.35 -22.88
CA GLY A 444 -2.65 19.28 -23.20
C GLY A 444 -2.90 20.75 -22.83
N LYS A 445 -3.89 21.03 -21.98
CA LYS A 445 -4.32 22.41 -21.63
C LYS A 445 -3.30 23.21 -20.82
N CYS A 446 -2.52 22.51 -20.00
CA CYS A 446 -1.40 23.03 -19.25
C CYS A 446 -0.21 22.08 -19.40
N ILE A 447 0.92 22.59 -19.87
CA ILE A 447 2.20 21.88 -19.90
C ILE A 447 3.14 22.62 -18.96
N TYR A 448 3.88 21.90 -18.14
CA TYR A 448 5.01 22.44 -17.38
C TYR A 448 6.24 21.61 -17.64
N GLU A 449 7.39 22.24 -17.82
CA GLU A 449 8.68 21.58 -17.98
C GLU A 449 9.74 22.40 -17.25
N GLY A 450 10.37 21.80 -16.24
CA GLY A 450 11.24 22.52 -15.31
C GLY A 450 11.55 21.72 -14.05
N GLU A 451 12.05 22.41 -13.04
CA GLU A 451 12.38 21.84 -11.74
C GLU A 451 11.15 21.56 -10.85
N TRP A 452 11.27 20.53 -10.02
CA TRP A 452 10.28 20.05 -9.07
C TRP A 452 10.94 19.80 -7.73
N LYS A 453 10.19 20.03 -6.66
CA LYS A 453 10.62 19.77 -5.29
C LYS A 453 9.41 19.37 -4.45
N GLU A 454 9.50 18.24 -3.75
CA GLU A 454 8.42 17.73 -2.89
C GLU A 454 7.04 17.67 -3.56
N GLY A 455 7.00 17.33 -4.85
CA GLY A 455 5.76 17.22 -5.64
C GLY A 455 5.26 18.52 -6.27
N LYS A 456 5.90 19.67 -6.00
CA LYS A 456 5.51 21.01 -6.50
C LYS A 456 6.51 21.56 -7.51
N ARG A 457 6.05 22.48 -8.36
CA ARG A 457 6.95 23.22 -9.29
C ARG A 457 7.87 24.15 -8.49
N HIS A 458 9.15 24.14 -8.83
CA HIS A 458 10.22 24.85 -8.14
C HIS A 458 11.27 25.32 -9.17
N GLY A 459 12.30 26.05 -8.73
CA GLY A 459 13.46 26.38 -9.57
C GLY A 459 13.10 27.07 -10.89
N ILE A 460 13.84 26.80 -11.96
CA ILE A 460 13.57 27.34 -13.29
C ILE A 460 12.60 26.42 -14.05
N GLY A 461 11.59 27.00 -14.71
CA GLY A 461 10.68 26.24 -15.55
C GLY A 461 9.92 27.05 -16.61
N THR A 462 9.35 26.32 -17.56
CA THR A 462 8.42 26.82 -18.57
C THR A 462 7.03 26.27 -18.28
N GLN A 463 6.01 27.13 -18.25
CA GLN A 463 4.60 26.75 -18.19
C GLN A 463 3.88 27.26 -19.43
N GLU A 464 3.25 26.36 -20.19
CA GLU A 464 2.36 26.70 -21.31
C GLU A 464 0.91 26.42 -20.92
N THR A 465 0.00 27.32 -21.30
CA THR A 465 -1.43 27.25 -20.96
C THR A 465 -2.31 27.74 -22.11
N GLU A 466 -3.63 27.59 -21.96
CA GLU A 466 -4.60 28.23 -22.85
C GLU A 466 -4.50 29.78 -22.88
N GLU A 467 -3.93 30.42 -21.85
CA GLU A 467 -3.69 31.88 -21.85
C GLU A 467 -2.39 32.30 -22.56
N GLY A 468 -1.40 31.40 -22.62
CA GLY A 468 -0.05 31.66 -23.12
C GLY A 468 1.04 30.98 -22.29
N THR A 469 2.28 31.43 -22.47
CA THR A 469 3.49 30.83 -21.90
C THR A 469 4.09 31.72 -20.81
N TYR A 470 4.65 31.11 -19.78
CA TYR A 470 5.54 31.72 -18.79
C TYR A 470 6.87 30.98 -18.77
N GLN A 471 7.98 31.71 -18.74
CA GLN A 471 9.34 31.18 -18.57
C GLN A 471 10.00 31.96 -17.43
N GLY A 472 10.44 31.28 -16.38
CA GLY A 472 11.05 31.94 -15.22
C GLY A 472 11.10 31.05 -13.99
N GLU A 473 11.30 31.68 -12.84
CA GLU A 473 11.42 30.98 -11.56
C GLU A 473 10.06 30.61 -10.95
N PHE A 474 10.04 29.52 -10.19
CA PHE A 474 8.92 29.01 -9.41
C PHE A 474 9.35 28.67 -7.98
N GLN A 475 8.46 28.92 -7.02
CA GLN A 475 8.58 28.48 -5.64
C GLN A 475 7.22 28.00 -5.16
N ASP A 476 7.14 26.72 -4.77
CA ASP A 476 5.94 26.08 -4.24
C ASP A 476 4.70 26.31 -5.14
N ASP A 477 4.83 25.97 -6.43
CA ASP A 477 3.82 26.17 -7.48
C ASP A 477 3.48 27.64 -7.86
N MET A 478 4.09 28.63 -7.20
CA MET A 478 3.91 30.05 -7.50
C MET A 478 5.06 30.62 -8.33
N ARG A 479 4.75 31.46 -9.32
CA ARG A 479 5.76 32.20 -10.08
C ARG A 479 6.45 33.21 -9.18
N CYS A 480 7.79 33.19 -9.16
CA CYS A 480 8.64 34.06 -8.36
C CYS A 480 9.84 34.56 -9.17
N GLY A 481 10.77 35.29 -8.54
CA GLY A 481 12.06 35.66 -9.13
C GLY A 481 11.92 36.44 -10.43
N HIS A 482 12.77 36.17 -11.42
CA HIS A 482 12.67 36.76 -12.75
C HIS A 482 11.87 35.87 -13.71
N GLY A 483 11.03 36.49 -14.52
CA GLY A 483 10.22 35.75 -15.50
C GLY A 483 9.66 36.57 -16.65
N LEU A 484 9.41 35.88 -17.76
CA LEU A 484 8.80 36.35 -19.00
C LEU A 484 7.44 35.64 -19.19
N ARG A 485 6.34 36.40 -19.26
CA ARG A 485 5.03 35.92 -19.70
C ARG A 485 4.74 36.41 -21.11
N LEU A 486 4.32 35.51 -21.99
CA LEU A 486 3.85 35.76 -23.35
C LEU A 486 2.40 35.28 -23.46
N GLY A 487 1.44 36.19 -23.58
CA GLY A 487 0.03 35.84 -23.81
C GLY A 487 -0.22 35.49 -25.27
N ARG A 488 -1.21 34.61 -25.54
CA ARG A 488 -1.55 34.18 -26.93
C ARG A 488 -1.86 35.33 -27.90
N THR A 489 -2.34 36.48 -27.41
CA THR A 489 -2.61 37.66 -28.25
C THR A 489 -1.38 38.50 -28.58
N GLY A 490 -0.17 38.08 -28.18
CA GLY A 490 1.08 38.83 -28.37
C GLY A 490 1.41 39.81 -27.23
N SER A 491 0.55 39.96 -26.22
CA SER A 491 0.89 40.73 -25.01
C SER A 491 2.05 40.06 -24.27
N MET A 492 2.96 40.86 -23.70
CA MET A 492 4.18 40.37 -23.05
C MET A 492 4.41 41.08 -21.72
N HIS A 493 4.99 40.40 -20.74
CA HIS A 493 5.55 41.02 -19.54
C HIS A 493 6.86 40.33 -19.13
N ARG A 494 7.92 41.11 -18.93
CA ARG A 494 9.22 40.68 -18.42
C ARG A 494 9.55 41.50 -17.18
N GLY A 495 9.73 40.85 -16.03
CA GLY A 495 9.91 41.56 -14.77
C GLY A 495 10.17 40.64 -13.59
N ILE A 496 10.03 41.17 -12.37
CA ILE A 496 10.08 40.40 -11.13
C ILE A 496 8.68 39.87 -10.80
N TRP A 497 8.60 38.65 -10.29
CA TRP A 497 7.39 37.97 -9.89
C TRP A 497 7.43 37.61 -8.41
N LYS A 498 6.27 37.67 -7.76
CA LYS A 498 6.06 37.16 -6.41
C LYS A 498 4.61 36.73 -6.26
N ASP A 499 4.38 35.55 -5.69
CA ASP A 499 3.05 35.00 -5.40
C ASP A 499 2.13 35.05 -6.64
N ASN A 500 2.67 34.68 -7.80
CA ASN A 500 2.04 34.78 -9.13
C ASN A 500 1.77 36.19 -9.69
N GLY A 501 2.02 37.26 -8.93
CA GLY A 501 1.87 38.65 -9.37
C GLY A 501 3.16 39.30 -9.87
N CYS A 502 3.06 40.18 -10.85
CA CYS A 502 4.19 41.00 -11.32
C CYS A 502 4.44 42.16 -10.36
N ILE A 503 5.67 42.30 -9.85
CA ILE A 503 6.09 43.35 -8.91
C ILE A 503 7.41 43.99 -9.36
N GLY A 504 7.72 45.18 -8.83
CA GLY A 504 9.02 45.82 -9.04
C GLY A 504 9.31 46.20 -10.49
N PRO A 505 10.59 46.39 -10.87
CA PRO A 505 10.97 46.79 -12.23
C PRO A 505 10.57 45.76 -13.29
N GLY A 506 10.05 46.24 -14.42
CA GLY A 506 9.77 45.40 -15.57
C GLY A 506 9.42 46.17 -16.85
N VAL A 507 9.14 45.41 -17.91
CA VAL A 507 8.63 45.87 -19.20
C VAL A 507 7.36 45.09 -19.52
N ARG A 508 6.30 45.76 -19.96
CA ARG A 508 5.03 45.14 -20.39
C ARG A 508 4.65 45.67 -21.77
N PHE A 509 4.30 44.80 -22.71
CA PHE A 509 3.61 45.17 -23.95
C PHE A 509 2.15 44.69 -23.89
N ASP A 510 1.21 45.61 -24.09
CA ASP A 510 -0.20 45.29 -24.22
C ASP A 510 -0.62 45.33 -25.69
N SER A 511 -0.81 44.14 -26.29
CA SER A 511 -1.06 44.03 -27.73
C SER A 511 -2.47 44.47 -28.13
N LYS A 512 -3.43 44.57 -27.19
CA LYS A 512 -4.78 45.08 -27.48
C LYS A 512 -4.79 46.61 -27.60
N MET A 513 -3.93 47.28 -26.83
CA MET A 513 -3.82 48.74 -26.83
C MET A 513 -2.66 49.27 -27.69
N GLY A 514 -1.73 48.40 -28.12
CA GLY A 514 -0.52 48.79 -28.83
C GLY A 514 0.50 49.53 -27.96
N VAL A 515 0.44 49.35 -26.62
CA VAL A 515 1.23 50.16 -25.66
C VAL A 515 2.33 49.34 -25.02
N MET A 516 3.55 49.88 -25.06
CA MET A 516 4.69 49.37 -24.29
C MET A 516 4.88 50.22 -23.02
N TYR A 517 4.96 49.58 -21.87
CA TYR A 517 5.20 50.17 -20.55
C TYR A 517 6.54 49.69 -19.98
N GLU A 518 7.24 50.58 -19.28
CA GLU A 518 8.50 50.31 -18.59
C GLU A 518 8.49 51.05 -17.24
N GLY A 519 8.85 50.38 -16.15
CA GLY A 519 8.87 51.00 -14.81
C GLY A 519 8.56 50.03 -13.68
N LEU A 520 8.08 50.58 -12.55
CA LEU A 520 7.72 49.79 -11.37
C LEU A 520 6.27 49.29 -11.45
N PHE A 521 6.10 47.98 -11.29
CA PHE A 521 4.80 47.32 -11.25
C PHE A 521 4.41 46.92 -9.82
N LEU A 522 3.11 46.93 -9.54
CA LEU A 522 2.50 46.29 -8.37
C LEU A 522 1.26 45.54 -8.84
N PHE A 523 1.26 44.21 -8.65
CA PHE A 523 0.23 43.29 -9.15
C PHE A 523 -0.11 43.51 -10.65
N GLY A 524 0.91 43.78 -11.47
CA GLY A 524 0.76 43.95 -12.93
C GLY A 524 0.26 45.33 -13.40
N LYS A 525 -0.03 46.27 -12.48
CA LYS A 525 -0.31 47.68 -12.79
C LYS A 525 0.93 48.55 -12.56
N LEU A 526 1.11 49.58 -13.36
CA LEU A 526 2.25 50.51 -13.24
C LEU A 526 2.00 51.50 -12.09
N LEU A 527 3.02 51.76 -11.27
CA LEU A 527 2.95 52.57 -10.04
C LEU A 527 4.23 53.40 -9.86
N GLY A 528 4.11 54.63 -9.39
CA GLY A 528 5.27 55.50 -9.18
C GLY A 528 5.82 56.02 -10.51
N VAL A 529 7.14 56.10 -10.68
CA VAL A 529 7.74 56.60 -11.92
C VAL A 529 7.79 55.51 -12.98
N GLY A 530 7.35 55.83 -14.20
CA GLY A 530 7.35 54.91 -15.32
C GLY A 530 7.14 55.60 -16.67
N LYS A 531 7.34 54.81 -17.72
CA LYS A 531 7.32 55.21 -19.12
C LYS A 531 6.28 54.41 -19.89
N SER A 532 5.56 55.05 -20.81
CA SER A 532 4.77 54.35 -21.82
C SER A 532 5.09 54.86 -23.22
N ARG A 533 5.09 53.97 -24.21
CA ARG A 533 5.23 54.26 -25.63
C ARG A 533 4.03 53.71 -26.37
N THR A 534 3.39 54.57 -27.16
CA THR A 534 2.29 54.25 -28.09
C THR A 534 2.75 54.64 -29.51
N GLU A 535 1.88 54.48 -30.52
CA GLU A 535 2.12 55.07 -31.84
C GLU A 535 1.95 56.61 -31.84
N SER A 536 1.15 57.14 -30.92
CA SER A 536 0.80 58.56 -30.85
C SER A 536 1.66 59.39 -29.89
N ASP A 537 2.35 58.76 -28.93
CA ASP A 537 3.18 59.45 -27.94
C ASP A 537 4.20 58.56 -27.17
N ILE A 538 5.15 59.22 -26.52
CA ILE A 538 5.97 58.65 -25.45
C ILE A 538 5.71 59.48 -24.18
N TYR A 539 5.19 58.87 -23.12
CA TYR A 539 4.99 59.50 -21.82
C TYR A 539 6.03 59.01 -20.81
N GLU A 540 6.63 59.92 -20.06
CA GLU A 540 7.50 59.66 -18.90
C GLU A 540 7.02 60.49 -17.71
N GLY A 541 6.62 59.84 -16.61
CA GLY A 541 6.04 60.55 -15.47
C GLY A 541 5.58 59.64 -14.35
N THR A 542 4.74 60.18 -13.47
CA THR A 542 4.13 59.39 -12.39
C THR A 542 2.88 58.63 -12.85
N TRP A 543 2.64 57.49 -12.19
CA TRP A 543 1.57 56.54 -12.46
C TRP A 543 0.90 56.09 -11.16
N CYS A 544 -0.42 55.91 -11.20
CA CYS A 544 -1.20 55.35 -10.11
C CYS A 544 -2.25 54.41 -10.69
N ASP A 545 -2.33 53.19 -10.17
CA ASP A 545 -3.26 52.14 -10.61
C ASP A 545 -3.25 51.83 -12.13
N GLY A 546 -2.11 52.08 -12.81
CA GLY A 546 -1.96 51.93 -14.25
C GLY A 546 -2.38 53.14 -15.10
N GLU A 547 -2.81 54.24 -14.47
CA GLU A 547 -3.18 55.50 -15.14
C GLU A 547 -2.09 56.58 -14.96
N ARG A 548 -1.97 57.49 -15.95
CA ARG A 548 -1.08 58.65 -15.86
C ARG A 548 -1.57 59.58 -14.75
N GLN A 549 -0.67 59.97 -13.85
CA GLN A 549 -0.99 60.73 -12.64
C GLN A 549 0.13 61.73 -12.33
N GLY A 550 -0.17 62.84 -11.66
CA GLY A 550 0.85 63.79 -11.20
C GLY A 550 1.57 64.47 -12.37
N VAL A 551 2.87 64.74 -12.24
CA VAL A 551 3.61 65.45 -13.29
C VAL A 551 4.23 64.46 -14.28
N GLY A 552 4.02 64.69 -15.57
CA GLY A 552 4.57 63.85 -16.63
C GLY A 552 4.90 64.64 -17.89
N VAL A 553 5.86 64.13 -18.65
CA VAL A 553 6.36 64.67 -19.91
C VAL A 553 5.87 63.76 -21.04
N VAL A 554 5.27 64.34 -22.07
CA VAL A 554 4.85 63.68 -23.31
C VAL A 554 5.75 64.15 -24.44
N SER A 555 6.37 63.23 -25.17
CA SER A 555 7.05 63.49 -26.43
C SER A 555 6.17 62.98 -27.59
N LEU A 556 5.85 63.86 -28.53
CA LEU A 556 4.96 63.59 -29.66
C LEU A 556 5.76 63.18 -30.92
N PRO A 557 5.15 62.45 -31.88
CA PRO A 557 5.79 62.01 -33.12
C PRO A 557 6.32 63.15 -34.02
N ASN A 558 5.78 64.37 -33.88
CA ASN A 558 6.27 65.57 -34.58
C ASN A 558 7.53 66.19 -33.94
N GLY A 559 8.04 65.61 -32.84
CA GLY A 559 9.20 66.08 -32.08
C GLY A 559 8.89 67.04 -30.94
N ASP A 560 7.62 67.44 -30.75
CA ASP A 560 7.23 68.30 -29.63
C ASP A 560 7.36 67.57 -28.29
N VAL A 561 7.65 68.30 -27.22
CA VAL A 561 7.78 67.79 -25.85
C VAL A 561 7.00 68.67 -24.88
N VAL A 562 6.02 68.09 -24.19
CA VAL A 562 5.05 68.83 -23.36
C VAL A 562 5.01 68.25 -21.95
N ARG A 563 5.17 69.09 -20.92
CA ARG A 563 5.04 68.70 -19.51
C ARG A 563 3.73 69.20 -18.94
N HIS A 564 2.90 68.27 -18.48
CA HIS A 564 1.56 68.50 -17.92
C HIS A 564 1.42 67.94 -16.51
N LEU A 565 0.38 68.41 -15.81
CA LEU A 565 -0.22 67.72 -14.67
C LEU A 565 -1.30 66.74 -15.20
N TRP A 566 -1.35 65.55 -14.63
CA TRP A 566 -2.25 64.45 -15.00
C TRP A 566 -3.07 64.00 -13.80
N HIS A 567 -4.33 63.66 -14.04
CA HIS A 567 -5.19 63.01 -13.05
C HIS A 567 -6.01 61.93 -13.74
N ARG A 568 -5.87 60.67 -13.30
CA ARG A 568 -6.60 59.50 -13.83
C ARG A 568 -6.57 59.39 -15.35
N GLY A 569 -5.37 59.49 -15.92
CA GLY A 569 -5.15 59.41 -17.37
C GLY A 569 -5.51 60.67 -18.16
N VAL A 570 -6.14 61.68 -17.55
CA VAL A 570 -6.56 62.92 -18.22
C VAL A 570 -5.57 64.06 -17.91
N PRO A 571 -5.03 64.77 -18.93
CA PRO A 571 -4.24 65.97 -18.70
C PRO A 571 -5.12 67.05 -18.10
N GLN A 572 -4.65 67.71 -17.05
CA GLN A 572 -5.40 68.75 -16.35
C GLN A 572 -5.07 70.13 -16.91
N ASP A 573 -6.06 71.01 -16.91
CA ASP A 573 -5.87 72.45 -17.11
C ASP A 573 -4.96 73.03 -16.02
N GLY A 574 -4.24 74.10 -16.35
CA GLY A 574 -3.29 74.74 -15.45
C GLY A 574 -1.98 75.09 -16.15
N HIS A 575 -0.88 75.07 -15.42
CA HIS A 575 0.41 75.52 -15.93
C HIS A 575 1.16 74.42 -16.70
N VAL A 576 1.54 74.71 -17.94
CA VAL A 576 2.13 73.77 -18.90
C VAL A 576 3.48 74.29 -19.39
N LEU A 577 4.41 73.39 -19.64
CA LEU A 577 5.69 73.67 -20.31
C LEU A 577 5.72 72.93 -21.65
N TYR A 578 5.55 73.67 -22.75
CA TYR A 578 5.56 73.14 -24.11
C TYR A 578 6.89 73.49 -24.78
N LYS A 579 7.55 72.52 -25.42
CA LYS A 579 8.69 72.73 -26.31
C LYS A 579 8.32 72.21 -27.69
N TYR A 580 8.34 73.08 -28.68
CA TYR A 580 7.99 72.75 -30.05
C TYR A 580 9.23 72.25 -30.79
N SER A 581 9.06 71.35 -31.76
CA SER A 581 10.15 70.78 -32.54
C SER A 581 10.88 71.80 -33.44
N ASN A 582 10.24 72.95 -33.72
CA ASN A 582 10.85 74.08 -34.43
C ASN A 582 11.82 74.91 -33.55
N GLY A 583 11.91 74.64 -32.24
CA GLY A 583 12.73 75.38 -31.27
C GLY A 583 11.97 76.38 -30.40
N ASP A 584 10.70 76.67 -30.69
CA ASP A 584 9.87 77.51 -29.84
C ASP A 584 9.62 76.85 -28.46
N LYS A 585 9.40 77.66 -27.43
CA LYS A 585 9.04 77.20 -26.08
C LYS A 585 7.89 78.03 -25.52
N TYR A 586 6.91 77.40 -24.89
CA TYR A 586 5.88 78.06 -24.08
C TYR A 586 5.93 77.58 -22.63
N GLU A 587 5.65 78.49 -21.70
CA GLU A 587 5.50 78.20 -20.27
C GLU A 587 4.44 79.12 -19.67
N GLY A 588 3.29 78.57 -19.29
CA GLY A 588 2.14 79.37 -18.84
C GLY A 588 0.86 78.58 -18.65
N GLU A 589 -0.22 79.30 -18.35
CA GLU A 589 -1.56 78.74 -18.17
C GLU A 589 -2.15 78.16 -19.48
N TRP A 590 -2.93 77.10 -19.32
CA TRP A 590 -3.48 76.29 -20.41
C TRP A 590 -4.86 75.78 -20.00
N ARG A 591 -5.84 75.83 -20.92
CA ARG A 591 -7.22 75.38 -20.70
C ARG A 591 -7.82 74.83 -21.99
N ASP A 592 -8.58 73.73 -21.90
CA ASP A 592 -9.31 73.14 -23.04
C ASP A 592 -8.41 72.89 -24.28
N GLY A 593 -7.14 72.53 -24.04
CA GLY A 593 -6.15 72.29 -25.08
C GLY A 593 -5.50 73.55 -25.69
N ARG A 594 -5.76 74.75 -25.16
CA ARG A 594 -5.22 76.04 -25.67
C ARG A 594 -4.48 76.84 -24.60
N ARG A 595 -3.56 77.71 -25.01
CA ARG A 595 -2.93 78.70 -24.11
C ARG A 595 -3.96 79.73 -23.64
N CYS A 596 -3.96 80.02 -22.34
CA CYS A 596 -4.81 81.02 -21.69
C CYS A 596 -4.07 81.72 -20.55
N GLY A 597 -4.71 82.64 -19.82
CA GLY A 597 -4.16 83.20 -18.58
C GLY A 597 -2.79 83.86 -18.79
N LYS A 598 -1.87 83.76 -17.82
CA LYS A 598 -0.51 84.30 -17.97
C LYS A 598 0.46 83.26 -18.52
N GLY A 599 1.31 83.67 -19.47
CA GLY A 599 2.31 82.79 -20.05
C GLY A 599 3.44 83.50 -20.79
N THR A 600 4.58 82.81 -20.86
CA THR A 600 5.79 83.22 -21.57
C THR A 600 6.00 82.33 -22.78
N GLN A 601 6.20 82.94 -23.94
CA GLN A 601 6.58 82.30 -25.19
C GLN A 601 7.99 82.78 -25.56
N TRP A 602 8.94 81.86 -25.69
CA TRP A 602 10.20 82.08 -26.38
C TRP A 602 10.04 81.57 -27.81
N TYR A 603 10.53 82.32 -28.78
CA TYR A 603 10.54 81.94 -30.18
C TYR A 603 11.94 81.47 -30.60
N ALA A 604 12.01 80.61 -31.61
CA ALA A 604 13.26 80.04 -32.12
C ALA A 604 14.21 81.11 -32.71
N ASP A 605 13.71 82.29 -33.07
CA ASP A 605 14.50 83.45 -33.50
C ASP A 605 15.18 84.21 -32.35
N GLY A 606 14.86 83.86 -31.09
CA GLY A 606 15.37 84.49 -29.87
C GLY A 606 14.46 85.56 -29.27
N SER A 607 13.35 85.93 -29.94
CA SER A 607 12.37 86.86 -29.39
C SER A 607 11.52 86.21 -28.27
N VAL A 608 10.95 87.03 -27.39
CA VAL A 608 10.20 86.55 -26.21
C VAL A 608 8.95 87.38 -25.99
N TYR A 609 7.81 86.74 -25.77
CA TYR A 609 6.58 87.37 -25.28
C TYR A 609 6.26 86.90 -23.86
N MET A 610 5.96 87.82 -22.94
CA MET A 610 5.50 87.55 -21.57
C MET A 610 4.21 88.33 -21.33
N GLY A 611 3.06 87.67 -21.20
CA GLY A 611 1.80 88.39 -21.06
C GLY A 611 0.59 87.49 -20.88
N GLU A 612 -0.59 88.08 -21.07
CA GLU A 612 -1.85 87.37 -21.03
C GLU A 612 -2.19 86.67 -22.37
N TRP A 613 -2.95 85.59 -22.30
CA TRP A 613 -3.34 84.74 -23.42
C TRP A 613 -4.82 84.39 -23.35
N LEU A 614 -5.46 84.27 -24.50
CA LEU A 614 -6.83 83.80 -24.66
C LEU A 614 -6.95 83.04 -25.98
N ASP A 615 -7.38 81.77 -25.94
CA ASP A 615 -7.55 80.91 -27.11
C ASP A 615 -6.34 80.93 -28.07
N ASP A 616 -5.15 80.62 -27.53
CA ASP A 616 -3.87 80.61 -28.25
C ASP A 616 -3.40 81.95 -28.83
N LYS A 617 -4.07 83.05 -28.49
CA LYS A 617 -3.74 84.40 -28.95
C LYS A 617 -3.28 85.26 -27.78
N ARG A 618 -2.27 86.11 -28.04
CA ARG A 618 -1.83 87.17 -27.13
C ARG A 618 -3.02 88.09 -26.80
N HIS A 619 -3.22 88.36 -25.52
CA HIS A 619 -4.33 89.13 -25.01
C HIS A 619 -3.90 89.99 -23.81
N GLY A 620 -4.79 90.87 -23.33
CA GLY A 620 -4.58 91.67 -22.12
C GLY A 620 -3.24 92.41 -22.09
N ASN A 621 -2.61 92.49 -20.93
CA ASN A 621 -1.31 93.14 -20.78
C ASN A 621 -0.17 92.18 -21.12
N GLY A 622 0.81 92.64 -21.91
CA GLY A 622 2.00 91.85 -22.23
C GLY A 622 3.21 92.65 -22.67
N SER A 623 4.38 92.03 -22.49
CA SER A 623 5.71 92.52 -22.89
C SER A 623 6.25 91.65 -24.02
N TYR A 624 6.73 92.25 -25.11
CA TYR A 624 7.42 91.58 -26.20
C TYR A 624 8.85 92.12 -26.32
N THR A 625 9.84 91.25 -26.21
CA THR A 625 11.26 91.53 -26.45
C THR A 625 11.65 90.96 -27.81
N ASP A 626 12.14 91.80 -28.72
CA ASP A 626 12.57 91.35 -30.05
C ASP A 626 13.95 90.67 -30.03
N VAL A 627 14.37 90.13 -31.19
CA VAL A 627 15.67 89.44 -31.35
C VAL A 627 16.90 90.33 -31.10
N ARG A 628 16.72 91.65 -30.98
CA ARG A 628 17.77 92.62 -30.67
C ARG A 628 17.78 93.00 -29.18
N GLY A 629 16.76 92.63 -28.42
CA GLY A 629 16.58 92.98 -27.01
C GLY A 629 15.72 94.21 -26.76
N GLU A 630 15.16 94.84 -27.80
CA GLU A 630 14.22 95.96 -27.63
C GLU A 630 12.92 95.44 -27.02
N THR A 631 12.46 96.04 -25.93
CA THR A 631 11.33 95.52 -25.13
C THR A 631 10.14 96.46 -25.15
N LEU A 632 9.00 95.95 -25.60
CA LEU A 632 7.75 96.67 -25.82
C LEU A 632 6.66 96.13 -24.87
N VAL A 633 6.16 96.97 -23.97
CA VAL A 633 5.04 96.66 -23.06
C VAL A 633 3.77 97.35 -23.54
N GLY A 634 2.65 96.64 -23.61
CA GLY A 634 1.35 97.19 -24.01
C GLY A 634 0.20 96.19 -23.98
N GLU A 635 -0.97 96.64 -24.46
CA GLU A 635 -2.20 95.85 -24.49
C GLU A 635 -2.39 95.10 -25.83
N TRP A 636 -2.92 93.88 -25.75
CA TRP A 636 -3.10 92.94 -26.86
C TRP A 636 -4.54 92.44 -26.96
N CYS A 637 -5.06 92.28 -28.18
CA CYS A 637 -6.37 91.70 -28.42
C CYS A 637 -6.37 90.82 -29.68
N GLY A 638 -6.87 89.60 -29.57
CA GLY A 638 -6.96 88.68 -30.71
C GLY A 638 -5.62 88.27 -31.32
N GLY A 639 -4.50 88.46 -30.62
CA GLY A 639 -3.13 88.23 -31.11
C GLY A 639 -2.46 89.47 -31.71
N GLU A 640 -3.23 90.52 -31.98
CA GLU A 640 -2.79 91.82 -32.48
C GLU A 640 -2.60 92.80 -31.32
N ARG A 641 -1.76 93.83 -31.54
CA ARG A 641 -1.47 94.84 -30.51
C ARG A 641 -2.47 95.98 -30.64
N MET A 642 -3.02 96.44 -29.51
CA MET A 642 -3.89 97.62 -29.50
C MET A 642 -3.07 98.90 -29.66
N ASP A 643 -3.58 99.85 -30.44
CA ASP A 643 -3.00 101.20 -30.58
C ASP A 643 -3.54 102.11 -29.45
N VAL A 644 -3.06 101.84 -28.23
CA VAL A 644 -3.42 102.52 -26.97
C VAL A 644 -2.16 103.13 -26.33
N LYS A 645 -1.98 103.00 -25.00
CA LYS A 645 -0.74 103.38 -24.30
C LYS A 645 0.17 102.18 -24.09
N GLY A 646 1.48 102.41 -24.14
CA GLY A 646 2.49 101.40 -23.87
C GLY A 646 3.85 102.00 -23.54
N SER A 647 4.83 101.14 -23.28
CA SER A 647 6.22 101.51 -23.08
C SER A 647 7.13 100.80 -24.08
N LEU A 648 8.15 101.48 -24.58
CA LEU A 648 9.17 100.92 -25.46
C LEU A 648 10.55 101.23 -24.90
N ARG A 649 11.31 100.20 -24.54
CA ARG A 649 12.71 100.27 -24.15
C ARG A 649 13.60 99.88 -25.32
N LEU A 650 14.43 100.82 -25.76
CA LEU A 650 15.42 100.63 -26.83
C LEU A 650 16.75 100.10 -26.27
N LEU A 651 17.62 99.62 -27.17
CA LEU A 651 18.91 98.99 -26.85
C LEU A 651 19.88 99.93 -26.08
N ASP A 652 19.80 101.23 -26.35
CA ASP A 652 20.59 102.28 -25.71
C ASP A 652 20.13 102.62 -24.27
N GLY A 653 19.11 101.92 -23.77
CA GLY A 653 18.50 102.15 -22.47
C GLY A 653 17.40 103.23 -22.47
N THR A 654 17.15 103.89 -23.60
CA THR A 654 16.08 104.88 -23.76
C THR A 654 14.71 104.23 -23.56
N VAL A 655 13.84 104.88 -22.80
CA VAL A 655 12.47 104.41 -22.48
C VAL A 655 11.45 105.42 -22.95
N TYR A 656 10.56 105.01 -23.84
CA TYR A 656 9.32 105.70 -24.14
C TYR A 656 8.17 105.19 -23.25
N GLU A 657 7.27 106.07 -22.84
CA GLU A 657 6.02 105.80 -22.12
C GLU A 657 4.93 106.71 -22.70
N GLY A 658 3.94 106.17 -23.41
CA GLY A 658 2.95 107.02 -24.08
C GLY A 658 2.02 106.28 -25.03
N GLU A 659 1.26 107.04 -25.81
CA GLU A 659 0.43 106.52 -26.88
C GLU A 659 1.29 105.89 -28.00
N MET A 660 0.84 104.77 -28.57
CA MET A 660 1.63 103.93 -29.47
C MET A 660 0.79 103.52 -30.68
N ARG A 661 1.37 103.60 -31.89
CA ARG A 661 0.74 103.19 -33.15
C ARG A 661 1.65 102.31 -34.00
N LEU A 662 1.18 101.14 -34.44
CA LEU A 662 1.93 100.21 -35.32
C LEU A 662 3.40 99.99 -34.90
N GLY A 663 3.61 99.64 -33.63
CA GLY A 663 4.95 99.43 -33.06
C GLY A 663 5.66 100.67 -32.52
N LYS A 664 5.26 101.90 -32.91
CA LYS A 664 6.04 103.13 -32.70
C LYS A 664 5.36 104.18 -31.80
N PRO A 665 6.12 105.06 -31.13
CA PRO A 665 5.60 106.25 -30.44
C PRO A 665 4.66 107.09 -31.31
N HIS A 666 3.44 107.35 -30.87
CA HIS A 666 2.45 108.10 -31.65
C HIS A 666 1.31 108.62 -30.76
N GLY A 667 1.04 109.93 -30.77
CA GLY A 667 0.16 110.58 -29.79
C GLY A 667 0.97 111.15 -28.63
N ASN A 668 0.34 111.39 -27.49
CA ASN A 668 1.02 112.00 -26.35
C ASN A 668 1.87 110.99 -25.57
N GLY A 669 3.09 111.36 -25.21
CA GLY A 669 3.99 110.50 -24.44
C GLY A 669 5.24 111.18 -23.92
N ARG A 670 6.11 110.34 -23.35
CA ARG A 670 7.30 110.70 -22.58
C ARG A 670 8.46 109.84 -23.02
N LEU A 671 9.55 110.45 -23.50
CA LEU A 671 10.78 109.76 -23.86
C LEU A 671 11.88 110.12 -22.85
N LYS A 672 12.49 109.12 -22.23
CA LYS A 672 13.56 109.27 -21.25
C LYS A 672 14.83 108.57 -21.73
N TYR A 673 15.92 109.31 -21.87
CA TYR A 673 17.23 108.79 -22.21
C TYR A 673 17.99 108.25 -20.97
N LEU A 674 19.03 107.45 -21.20
CA LEU A 674 19.84 106.82 -20.14
C LEU A 674 20.55 107.84 -19.23
N ASP A 675 20.90 109.01 -19.77
CA ASP A 675 21.51 110.14 -19.05
C ASP A 675 20.52 110.87 -18.10
N GLY A 676 19.23 110.52 -18.15
CA GLY A 676 18.17 111.12 -17.36
C GLY A 676 17.37 112.22 -18.08
N THR A 677 17.75 112.61 -19.30
CA THR A 677 17.04 113.61 -20.11
C THR A 677 15.63 113.11 -20.46
N ILE A 678 14.61 113.97 -20.28
CA ILE A 678 13.19 113.64 -20.49
C ILE A 678 12.55 114.63 -21.48
N PHE A 679 11.81 114.10 -22.45
CA PHE A 679 10.98 114.85 -23.40
C PHE A 679 9.52 114.42 -23.25
N GLU A 680 8.60 115.35 -22.99
CA GLU A 680 7.17 115.10 -22.84
C GLU A 680 6.38 115.94 -23.85
N GLY A 681 5.61 115.28 -24.71
CA GLY A 681 4.93 115.94 -25.83
C GLY A 681 4.28 114.98 -26.81
N ARG A 682 3.99 115.47 -28.03
CA ARG A 682 3.29 114.70 -29.07
C ARG A 682 4.28 114.04 -30.02
N PHE A 683 4.07 112.75 -30.28
CA PHE A 683 4.88 111.95 -31.20
C PHE A 683 4.03 111.57 -32.43
N VAL A 684 4.67 111.35 -33.58
CA VAL A 684 4.05 110.74 -34.75
C VAL A 684 5.02 109.73 -35.36
N ASN A 685 4.64 108.45 -35.31
CA ASN A 685 5.37 107.33 -35.94
C ASN A 685 6.85 107.21 -35.51
N GLY A 686 7.15 107.55 -34.26
CA GLY A 686 8.50 107.55 -33.67
C GLY A 686 9.18 108.92 -33.60
N VAL A 687 8.63 109.96 -34.23
CA VAL A 687 9.23 111.31 -34.26
C VAL A 687 8.56 112.21 -33.23
N TYR A 688 9.35 112.85 -32.36
CA TYR A 688 8.88 113.90 -31.45
C TYR A 688 8.52 115.17 -32.23
N LEU A 689 7.35 115.75 -31.97
CA LEU A 689 6.93 117.04 -32.50
C LEU A 689 7.13 118.11 -31.42
N LEU A 690 7.93 119.12 -31.78
CA LEU A 690 8.17 120.35 -31.01
C LEU A 690 6.96 121.31 -31.06
#